data_AF-A0A1V6DE29-F1
#
_entry.id   AF-A0A1V6DE29-F1
#
_cell.length_a   1.000
_cell.length_b   1.000
_cell.length_c   1.000
_cell.angle_alpha   90.00
_cell.angle_beta   90.00
_cell.angle_gamma   90.00
#
_symmetry.space_group_name_H-M   'P 1'
#
loop_
_entity.id
_entity.type
_entity.pdbx_description
1 polymer ?
#
loop_
_entity_poly.entity_id
_entity_poly.type
_entity_poly.pdbx_seq_one_letter_code
_entity_poly.pdbx_strand_id
1 'polypeptide(L)'
;MKHSRTGFLTEHSRMGLLMRYPRIDVSLVAVSLAVLVVLSSLARAEAPPEVLEDWKLQDNLTSKTPDYRDAVLKIAASLGPAGAELAGQAQGLLKGDAPQGLALYVRACEQRRRARLSPTLDRWRRLVFTKHYDMGGSHYAYTEGQSDAQAERHFKPGTGLCILEMDGLYGTVKTLIDDPNGVIRDPDVSYDGKRILFSWKKSDREDDYHLYEWDVASGSVRQLTDGLGFADYEGCYLPDGNILFNSTRCVQTVDCWWTEVSNLFMIDGQGKHLRRISYDQVHTNFPSVTHDGKVIYTRWDYNDRGQLFPQGLFQMYADGTNQTEFYGNNSWFPTTVLHARAIPGTDKVLCIFTGHHSRQKGWLGILDPILGRQENQGAQLIAPVRKTDAVRIDAYGQQGDQWQYPYPLSEREYLVTFKPAGAKQQFALYWQDIDGNRELLVRDGKTSCNQQVPLAPRPLPPVKANMVDHTRDAGVFYVQDVYHGPGLAGVERGTVKSLRVIALDFRAAGVGSNGNRGPAGGALVSTPVSIQGTWDVKTVLGTAPVHPDGSAMFHVPAHTPVYFQLLDANNHAVQTMRSWAQLQPGETFSCAGCHEDKNSAPPAGRMTAAMKAGPQELTPWDDAPRGFSFHREIQPILDKHCIRCHHVAGKAPAGAADGSRRPRKGDAALRKYPQADLAKVRLLTALGADWSYTTTRPPAGWEKETFDDSKWTRAQAGFGTDVPEGKVRTAWREKEIWMRRTVELTAADLAKPPALVIHYDEDATVYVNGVKAADLGGFTIQYSILRLADEATKALRPGKNVIAVTAGNTAGGQYIDLALASTAGYKGKIARAEPGQPDRPEPAPAVAAAPPPEGVKPAFSLKGEPGTWSASYKALANPRICSWISVQSEPTMLAPYHAGAAKSKLIQQLREGHNGVKLSQAEMDRIACWIDLLVPCYGDYREGLSGDGLKKYEHFLEKRKRSEEQIRENIRQMLQARN
;
A
#
# COMPACT_ATOMS: atom_id res chain seq x y z
N MET A 1 77.29 -12.90 -22.08
CA MET A 1 77.09 -13.76 -20.89
C MET A 1 75.77 -14.52 -21.13
N LYS A 2 75.81 -15.84 -21.41
CA LYS A 2 75.66 -16.97 -20.46
C LYS A 2 74.26 -17.02 -19.83
N HIS A 3 73.41 -18.06 -20.00
CA HIS A 3 73.49 -19.37 -20.69
C HIS A 3 72.10 -19.71 -21.31
N SER A 4 71.92 -20.28 -22.51
CA SER A 4 72.16 -21.68 -23.01
C SER A 4 71.17 -22.72 -22.44
N ARG A 5 70.57 -23.68 -23.18
CA ARG A 5 70.80 -24.32 -24.53
C ARG A 5 69.43 -24.90 -25.04
N THR A 6 69.20 -25.48 -26.24
CA THR A 6 70.04 -25.91 -27.41
C THR A 6 69.45 -25.32 -28.73
N GLY A 7 69.31 -25.88 -29.96
CA GLY A 7 69.51 -27.20 -30.62
C GLY A 7 68.28 -28.12 -30.61
N PHE A 8 67.90 -28.91 -31.64
CA PHE A 8 68.37 -29.20 -33.03
C PHE A 8 67.17 -29.88 -33.80
N LEU A 9 67.14 -30.38 -35.06
CA LEU A 9 68.09 -30.67 -36.18
C LEU A 9 67.27 -30.90 -37.49
N THR A 10 67.73 -30.50 -38.71
CA THR A 10 67.36 -31.16 -40.01
C THR A 10 68.27 -30.76 -41.18
N GLU A 11 68.54 -31.68 -42.12
CA GLU A 11 69.29 -31.44 -43.36
C GLU A 11 68.91 -32.47 -44.46
N HIS A 12 68.81 -32.03 -45.74
CA HIS A 12 68.86 -32.84 -46.99
C HIS A 12 67.81 -33.97 -47.25
N SER A 13 67.53 -34.47 -48.48
CA SER A 13 67.63 -33.95 -49.88
C SER A 13 67.00 -34.92 -50.93
N ARG A 14 66.76 -34.43 -52.16
CA ARG A 14 66.66 -35.13 -53.49
C ARG A 14 65.36 -35.88 -53.97
N MET A 15 64.92 -35.45 -55.17
CA MET A 15 64.54 -36.22 -56.39
C MET A 15 63.32 -37.19 -56.41
N GLY A 16 62.46 -37.06 -57.44
CA GLY A 16 61.44 -38.07 -57.80
C GLY A 16 60.53 -37.69 -58.99
N LEU A 17 60.49 -38.51 -60.03
CA LEU A 17 59.99 -38.28 -61.41
C LEU A 17 58.44 -38.16 -61.61
N LEU A 18 58.04 -37.72 -62.82
CA LEU A 18 56.67 -37.67 -63.38
C LEU A 18 55.88 -39.00 -63.35
N MET A 19 54.54 -38.93 -63.24
CA MET A 19 53.58 -39.54 -64.22
C MET A 19 52.10 -39.14 -64.01
N ARG A 20 51.42 -38.90 -65.15
CA ARG A 20 49.98 -39.10 -65.49
C ARG A 20 48.88 -38.96 -64.39
N TYR A 21 48.03 -37.95 -64.54
CA TYR A 21 46.68 -37.91 -63.95
C TYR A 21 45.63 -38.62 -64.84
N PRO A 22 44.66 -39.37 -64.26
CA PRO A 22 43.44 -39.77 -64.97
C PRO A 22 42.43 -38.60 -65.04
N ARG A 23 41.45 -38.70 -65.95
CA ARG A 23 40.31 -37.75 -66.00
C ARG A 23 39.40 -38.00 -64.79
N ILE A 24 39.09 -36.94 -64.03
CA ILE A 24 38.05 -36.96 -63.00
C ILE A 24 36.69 -36.84 -63.69
N ASP A 25 35.76 -37.73 -63.35
CA ASP A 25 34.39 -37.68 -63.86
C ASP A 25 33.59 -36.58 -63.14
N VAL A 26 33.24 -35.53 -63.89
CA VAL A 26 32.51 -34.36 -63.39
C VAL A 26 31.10 -34.73 -62.90
N SER A 27 30.54 -35.85 -63.38
CA SER A 27 29.20 -36.34 -63.05
C SER A 27 29.02 -36.61 -61.55
N LEU A 28 30.04 -37.16 -60.88
CA LEU A 28 29.95 -37.52 -59.46
C LEU A 28 29.98 -36.31 -58.52
N VAL A 29 30.69 -35.26 -58.90
CA VAL A 29 30.78 -34.02 -58.11
C VAL A 29 29.46 -33.26 -58.17
N ALA A 30 28.82 -33.20 -59.35
CA ALA A 30 27.50 -32.59 -59.50
C ALA A 30 26.42 -33.31 -58.65
N VAL A 31 26.42 -34.65 -58.62
CA VAL A 31 25.48 -35.42 -57.77
C VAL A 31 25.78 -35.21 -56.29
N SER A 32 27.05 -35.22 -55.87
CA SER A 32 27.42 -34.97 -54.46
C SER A 32 27.05 -33.57 -54.00
N LEU A 33 27.23 -32.55 -54.84
CA LEU A 33 26.85 -31.17 -54.52
C LEU A 33 25.34 -30.98 -54.53
N ALA A 34 24.61 -31.60 -55.48
CA ALA A 34 23.15 -31.62 -55.47
C ALA A 34 22.59 -32.33 -54.24
N VAL A 35 23.21 -33.44 -53.80
CA VAL A 35 22.82 -34.14 -52.56
C VAL A 35 23.15 -33.30 -51.33
N LEU A 36 24.26 -32.56 -51.27
CA LEU A 36 24.50 -31.61 -50.17
C LEU A 36 23.51 -30.43 -50.16
N VAL A 37 23.16 -29.87 -51.31
CA VAL A 37 22.15 -28.80 -51.43
C VAL A 37 20.75 -29.31 -51.07
N VAL A 38 20.39 -30.53 -51.49
CA VAL A 38 19.13 -31.17 -51.11
C VAL A 38 19.13 -31.51 -49.61
N LEU A 39 20.19 -32.08 -49.04
CA LEU A 39 20.26 -32.38 -47.60
C LEU A 39 20.26 -31.12 -46.73
N SER A 40 20.93 -30.05 -47.14
CA SER A 40 20.86 -28.75 -46.44
C SER A 40 19.49 -28.07 -46.60
N SER A 41 18.76 -28.31 -47.70
CA SER A 41 17.34 -27.92 -47.82
C SER A 41 16.37 -28.81 -47.03
N LEU A 42 16.79 -30.04 -46.69
CA LEU A 42 16.01 -31.01 -45.90
C LEU A 42 16.31 -30.94 -44.40
N ALA A 43 17.34 -30.19 -43.99
CA ALA A 43 17.52 -29.71 -42.62
C ALA A 43 16.49 -28.60 -42.29
N ARG A 44 15.20 -28.89 -42.49
CA ARG A 44 14.11 -28.09 -41.91
C ARG A 44 14.29 -28.10 -40.40
N ALA A 45 14.51 -26.92 -39.82
CA ALA A 45 14.39 -26.74 -38.38
C ALA A 45 12.94 -27.03 -37.99
N GLU A 46 12.69 -28.20 -37.39
CA GLU A 46 11.37 -28.54 -36.87
C GLU A 46 10.94 -27.50 -35.83
N ALA A 47 9.65 -27.15 -35.83
CA ALA A 47 9.10 -26.18 -34.90
C ALA A 47 9.43 -26.59 -33.45
N PRO A 48 10.02 -25.71 -32.61
CA PRO A 48 10.40 -26.05 -31.24
C PRO A 48 9.22 -26.66 -30.47
N PRO A 49 9.42 -27.74 -29.68
CA PRO A 49 8.32 -28.48 -29.07
C PRO A 49 7.34 -27.61 -28.29
N GLU A 50 7.84 -26.60 -27.56
CA GLU A 50 7.05 -25.63 -26.80
C GLU A 50 6.19 -24.71 -27.68
N VAL A 51 6.63 -24.38 -28.90
CA VAL A 51 5.87 -23.59 -29.88
C VAL A 51 4.79 -24.46 -30.51
N LEU A 52 5.12 -25.70 -30.86
CA LEU A 52 4.14 -26.67 -31.37
C LEU A 52 3.07 -27.03 -30.33
N GLU A 53 3.41 -27.04 -29.05
CA GLU A 53 2.44 -27.17 -27.94
C GLU A 53 1.51 -25.96 -27.83
N ASP A 54 2.03 -24.72 -27.86
CA ASP A 54 1.16 -23.53 -27.75
C ASP A 54 0.26 -23.36 -28.98
N TRP A 55 0.75 -23.63 -30.19
CA TRP A 55 -0.11 -23.65 -31.38
C TRP A 55 -1.24 -24.67 -31.22
N LYS A 56 -0.95 -25.91 -30.78
CA LYS A 56 -1.99 -26.92 -30.53
C LYS A 56 -2.96 -26.49 -29.43
N LEU A 57 -2.52 -25.72 -28.43
CA LEU A 57 -3.39 -25.14 -27.41
C LEU A 57 -4.28 -24.02 -27.99
N GLN A 58 -3.71 -23.11 -28.81
CA GLN A 58 -4.43 -22.04 -29.51
C GLN A 58 -5.52 -22.61 -30.44
N ASP A 59 -5.20 -23.66 -31.19
CA ASP A 59 -6.08 -24.26 -32.20
C ASP A 59 -6.99 -25.38 -31.64
N ASN A 60 -6.99 -25.60 -30.31
CA ASN A 60 -7.79 -26.60 -29.59
C ASN A 60 -7.51 -28.07 -29.97
N LEU A 61 -6.29 -28.37 -30.42
CA LEU A 61 -5.81 -29.68 -30.85
C LEU A 61 -5.20 -30.52 -29.71
N THR A 62 -5.76 -30.42 -28.50
CA THR A 62 -5.25 -31.07 -27.28
C THR A 62 -5.79 -32.48 -27.04
N SER A 63 -6.62 -33.01 -27.96
CA SER A 63 -7.16 -34.38 -27.87
C SER A 63 -6.14 -35.45 -28.27
N LYS A 64 -6.44 -36.73 -27.97
CA LYS A 64 -5.60 -37.86 -28.41
C LYS A 64 -5.66 -38.13 -29.92
N THR A 65 -6.66 -37.60 -30.61
CA THR A 65 -6.89 -37.75 -32.05
C THR A 65 -7.33 -36.40 -32.63
N PRO A 66 -6.41 -35.42 -32.72
CA PRO A 66 -6.73 -34.06 -33.14
C PRO A 66 -7.09 -33.98 -34.62
N ASP A 67 -8.07 -33.15 -34.97
CA ASP A 67 -8.44 -32.88 -36.36
C ASP A 67 -7.62 -31.72 -36.92
N TYR A 68 -6.53 -32.07 -37.61
CA TYR A 68 -5.65 -31.09 -38.26
C TYR A 68 -6.30 -30.41 -39.49
N ARG A 69 -7.34 -31.00 -40.10
CA ARG A 69 -7.96 -30.47 -41.33
C ARG A 69 -8.68 -29.16 -41.06
N ASP A 70 -9.54 -29.17 -40.05
CA ASP A 70 -10.28 -27.98 -39.63
C ASP A 70 -9.35 -26.86 -39.12
N ALA A 71 -8.25 -27.22 -38.46
CA ALA A 71 -7.25 -26.25 -38.01
C ALA A 71 -6.51 -25.61 -39.20
N VAL A 72 -6.03 -26.41 -40.17
CA VAL A 72 -5.37 -25.87 -41.37
C VAL A 72 -6.33 -24.99 -42.18
N LEU A 73 -7.60 -25.38 -42.33
CA LEU A 73 -8.60 -24.57 -43.04
C LEU A 73 -8.83 -23.20 -42.37
N LYS A 74 -8.90 -23.15 -41.03
CA LYS A 74 -9.00 -21.89 -40.26
C LYS A 74 -7.74 -21.03 -40.41
N ILE A 75 -6.55 -21.64 -40.37
CA ILE A 75 -5.28 -20.94 -40.57
C ILE A 75 -5.19 -20.38 -41.99
N ALA A 76 -5.50 -21.19 -43.00
CA ALA A 76 -5.51 -20.78 -44.40
C ALA A 76 -6.48 -19.61 -44.64
N ALA A 77 -7.67 -19.62 -44.04
CA ALA A 77 -8.60 -18.49 -44.10
C ALA A 77 -8.00 -17.21 -43.48
N SER A 78 -7.31 -17.30 -42.34
CA SER A 78 -6.64 -16.15 -41.70
C SER A 78 -5.43 -15.61 -42.50
N LEU A 79 -4.84 -16.42 -43.39
CA LEU A 79 -3.77 -16.04 -44.31
C LEU A 79 -4.30 -15.44 -45.63
N GLY A 80 -5.62 -15.42 -45.85
CA GLY A 80 -6.22 -14.90 -47.07
C GLY A 80 -5.66 -15.59 -48.34
N PRO A 81 -5.30 -14.83 -49.40
CA PRO A 81 -4.75 -15.41 -50.64
C PRO A 81 -3.51 -16.29 -50.44
N ALA A 82 -2.66 -16.00 -49.45
CA ALA A 82 -1.48 -16.80 -49.17
C ALA A 82 -1.82 -18.21 -48.64
N GLY A 83 -3.00 -18.39 -48.04
CA GLY A 83 -3.48 -19.68 -47.54
C GLY A 83 -4.08 -20.60 -48.60
N ALA A 84 -4.22 -20.17 -49.86
CA ALA A 84 -4.96 -20.93 -50.88
C ALA A 84 -4.38 -22.34 -51.13
N GLU A 85 -3.05 -22.50 -51.15
CA GLU A 85 -2.38 -23.80 -51.29
C GLU A 85 -2.67 -24.73 -50.10
N LEU A 86 -2.62 -24.18 -48.87
CA LEU A 86 -2.89 -24.90 -47.63
C LEU A 86 -4.36 -25.36 -47.57
N ALA A 87 -5.29 -24.52 -48.01
CA ALA A 87 -6.71 -24.85 -48.08
C ALA A 87 -6.97 -26.01 -49.06
N GLY A 88 -6.34 -25.99 -50.24
CA GLY A 88 -6.41 -27.08 -51.22
C GLY A 88 -5.85 -28.40 -50.67
N GLN A 89 -4.67 -28.35 -50.03
CA GLN A 89 -4.06 -29.54 -49.40
C GLN A 89 -4.92 -30.08 -48.24
N ALA A 90 -5.53 -29.21 -47.42
CA ALA A 90 -6.41 -29.63 -46.33
C ALA A 90 -7.71 -30.27 -46.82
N GLN A 91 -8.26 -29.82 -47.95
CA GLN A 91 -9.45 -30.46 -48.52
C GLN A 91 -9.22 -31.94 -48.85
N GLY A 92 -7.99 -32.32 -49.23
CA GLY A 92 -7.59 -33.71 -49.52
C GLY A 92 -7.25 -34.59 -48.32
N LEU A 93 -7.19 -34.06 -47.09
CA LEU A 93 -6.86 -34.86 -45.89
C LEU A 93 -7.95 -35.90 -45.58
N LEU A 94 -7.55 -37.17 -45.50
CA LEU A 94 -8.43 -38.29 -45.15
C LEU A 94 -8.48 -38.54 -43.63
N LYS A 95 -9.62 -39.04 -43.16
CA LYS A 95 -9.87 -39.34 -41.75
C LYS A 95 -8.99 -40.51 -41.28
N GLY A 96 -7.94 -40.20 -40.53
CA GLY A 96 -6.94 -41.16 -40.01
C GLY A 96 -5.49 -40.81 -40.37
N ASP A 97 -5.28 -39.86 -41.28
CA ASP A 97 -3.96 -39.49 -41.81
C ASP A 97 -3.17 -38.54 -40.89
N ALA A 98 -2.99 -38.96 -39.63
CA ALA A 98 -2.42 -38.14 -38.56
C ALA A 98 -1.00 -37.59 -38.84
N PRO A 99 -0.07 -38.33 -39.49
CA PRO A 99 1.26 -37.80 -39.80
C PRO A 99 1.22 -36.68 -40.86
N GLN A 100 0.47 -36.88 -41.96
CA GLN A 100 0.38 -35.87 -43.03
C GLN A 100 -0.44 -34.66 -42.58
N GLY A 101 -1.51 -34.88 -41.80
CA GLY A 101 -2.26 -33.81 -41.15
C GLY A 101 -1.38 -32.95 -40.24
N LEU A 102 -0.55 -33.56 -39.38
CA LEU A 102 0.40 -32.83 -38.53
C LEU A 102 1.44 -32.07 -39.37
N ALA A 103 2.00 -32.68 -40.41
CA ALA A 103 2.99 -32.03 -41.27
C ALA A 103 2.43 -30.86 -42.10
N LEU A 104 1.15 -30.91 -42.52
CA LEU A 104 0.46 -29.78 -43.12
C LEU A 104 0.13 -28.70 -42.07
N TYR A 105 -0.29 -29.09 -40.87
CA TYR A 105 -0.57 -28.18 -39.76
C TYR A 105 0.66 -27.39 -39.31
N VAL A 106 1.83 -28.02 -39.17
CA VAL A 106 3.09 -27.31 -38.87
C VAL A 106 3.41 -26.28 -39.95
N ARG A 107 3.35 -26.64 -41.24
CA ARG A 107 3.57 -25.68 -42.35
C ARG A 107 2.57 -24.52 -42.34
N ALA A 108 1.30 -24.78 -42.00
CA ALA A 108 0.29 -23.73 -41.88
C ALA A 108 0.60 -22.77 -40.72
N CYS A 109 0.97 -23.30 -39.56
CA CYS A 109 1.39 -22.51 -38.40
C CYS A 109 2.67 -21.70 -38.66
N GLU A 110 3.63 -22.23 -39.40
CA GLU A 110 4.84 -21.49 -39.82
C GLU A 110 4.52 -20.30 -40.73
N GLN A 111 3.58 -20.45 -41.67
CA GLN A 111 3.11 -19.34 -42.49
C GLN A 111 2.35 -18.30 -41.67
N ARG A 112 1.46 -18.74 -40.76
CA ARG A 112 0.73 -17.87 -39.82
C ARG A 112 1.68 -17.05 -38.95
N ARG A 113 2.69 -17.71 -38.37
CA ARG A 113 3.72 -17.07 -37.55
C ARG A 113 4.56 -16.09 -38.35
N ARG A 114 4.93 -16.42 -39.59
CA ARG A 114 5.63 -15.50 -40.49
C ARG A 114 4.81 -14.23 -40.75
N ALA A 115 3.53 -14.38 -41.09
CA ALA A 115 2.62 -13.26 -41.34
C ALA A 115 2.43 -12.37 -40.10
N ARG A 116 2.36 -12.97 -38.90
CA ARG A 116 2.24 -12.25 -37.61
C ARG A 116 3.53 -11.51 -37.21
N LEU A 117 4.70 -12.15 -37.29
CA LEU A 117 5.94 -11.58 -36.77
C LEU A 117 6.64 -10.62 -37.74
N SER A 118 6.69 -10.93 -39.04
CA SER A 118 7.49 -10.17 -40.02
C SER A 118 7.17 -8.66 -40.14
N PRO A 119 5.94 -8.16 -39.98
CA PRO A 119 5.65 -6.71 -40.02
C PRO A 119 6.32 -5.88 -38.90
N THR A 120 6.83 -6.55 -37.86
CA THR A 120 7.37 -5.90 -36.67
C THR A 120 8.77 -6.36 -36.27
N LEU A 121 9.19 -7.56 -36.69
CA LEU A 121 10.38 -8.27 -36.20
C LEU A 121 11.67 -7.44 -36.17
N ASP A 122 11.97 -6.68 -37.21
CA ASP A 122 13.22 -5.90 -37.28
C ASP A 122 13.36 -4.85 -36.15
N ARG A 123 12.24 -4.42 -35.57
CA ARG A 123 12.20 -3.46 -34.45
C ARG A 123 12.44 -4.11 -33.09
N TRP A 124 12.43 -5.45 -33.00
CA TRP A 124 12.56 -6.19 -31.75
C TRP A 124 13.31 -7.52 -31.84
N ARG A 125 14.05 -7.76 -32.95
CA ARG A 125 14.78 -9.01 -33.25
C ARG A 125 15.65 -9.52 -32.09
N ARG A 126 16.11 -8.62 -31.23
CA ARG A 126 16.75 -8.92 -29.95
C ARG A 126 15.88 -8.37 -28.82
N LEU A 127 15.55 -9.19 -27.83
CA LEU A 127 14.85 -8.76 -26.60
C LEU A 127 15.74 -9.02 -25.39
N VAL A 128 15.86 -8.06 -24.48
CA VAL A 128 16.26 -8.37 -23.09
C VAL A 128 15.01 -8.74 -22.29
N PHE A 129 15.14 -9.68 -21.36
CA PHE A 129 14.09 -10.08 -20.44
C PHE A 129 14.68 -10.68 -19.15
N THR A 130 13.88 -10.82 -18.11
CA THR A 130 14.29 -11.46 -16.85
C THR A 130 13.57 -12.78 -16.61
N LYS A 131 14.19 -13.65 -15.82
CA LYS A 131 13.55 -14.84 -15.24
C LYS A 131 13.46 -14.66 -13.74
N HIS A 132 12.26 -14.73 -13.16
CA HIS A 132 12.03 -14.78 -11.71
C HIS A 132 10.63 -15.32 -11.38
N TYR A 133 10.26 -15.32 -10.10
CA TYR A 133 8.93 -15.70 -9.64
C TYR A 133 7.87 -14.63 -9.91
N ASP A 134 6.60 -15.02 -9.91
CA ASP A 134 5.44 -14.12 -10.03
C ASP A 134 5.37 -13.16 -8.81
N MET A 135 5.75 -11.90 -9.03
CA MET A 135 5.83 -10.87 -7.99
C MET A 135 4.48 -10.33 -7.51
N GLY A 136 4.53 -9.53 -6.44
CA GLY A 136 3.39 -9.10 -5.63
C GLY A 136 3.12 -10.02 -4.44
N GLY A 137 2.11 -9.67 -3.64
CA GLY A 137 1.96 -10.16 -2.28
C GLY A 137 0.53 -10.47 -1.85
N SER A 138 0.14 -9.89 -0.72
CA SER A 138 -1.25 -9.55 -0.36
C SER A 138 -1.82 -8.40 -1.20
N HIS A 139 -0.94 -7.57 -1.77
CA HIS A 139 -1.23 -6.44 -2.65
C HIS A 139 -0.30 -6.45 -3.88
N TYR A 140 -0.61 -5.67 -4.93
CA TYR A 140 0.21 -5.64 -6.14
C TYR A 140 1.55 -4.92 -5.93
N ALA A 141 1.58 -3.87 -5.09
CA ALA A 141 2.74 -2.98 -4.98
C ALA A 141 3.90 -3.64 -4.20
N TYR A 142 3.56 -4.46 -3.21
CA TYR A 142 4.48 -5.05 -2.23
C TYR A 142 5.48 -6.00 -2.91
N THR A 143 6.62 -5.46 -3.28
CA THR A 143 7.67 -6.11 -4.10
C THR A 143 9.09 -5.64 -3.77
N GLU A 144 9.21 -4.71 -2.82
CA GLU A 144 10.43 -4.05 -2.36
C GLU A 144 11.38 -5.04 -1.68
N GLY A 145 10.84 -5.98 -0.90
CA GLY A 145 11.60 -7.06 -0.28
C GLY A 145 12.69 -6.60 0.70
N GLN A 146 12.55 -5.44 1.34
CA GLN A 146 13.59 -4.81 2.17
C GLN A 146 14.22 -5.75 3.21
N SER A 147 15.54 -5.71 3.33
CA SER A 147 16.32 -6.45 4.33
C SER A 147 15.83 -6.22 5.77
N ASP A 148 15.33 -5.03 6.11
CA ASP A 148 14.78 -4.64 7.41
C ASP A 148 13.25 -4.35 7.39
N ALA A 149 12.51 -4.93 6.44
CA ALA A 149 11.07 -4.74 6.25
C ALA A 149 10.21 -4.88 7.53
N GLN A 150 9.21 -4.00 7.68
CA GLN A 150 8.40 -3.81 8.88
C GLN A 150 7.34 -4.89 9.14
N ALA A 151 6.87 -5.59 8.10
CA ALA A 151 6.02 -6.78 8.23
C ALA A 151 6.16 -7.74 7.03
N GLU A 152 5.64 -7.36 5.86
CA GLU A 152 5.73 -8.21 4.66
C GLU A 152 7.06 -8.03 3.94
N ARG A 153 7.72 -9.14 3.62
CA ARG A 153 8.94 -9.17 2.79
C ARG A 153 8.76 -10.26 1.75
N HIS A 154 9.01 -9.94 0.48
CA HIS A 154 8.79 -10.87 -0.63
C HIS A 154 10.07 -11.05 -1.40
N PHE A 155 10.68 -12.22 -1.19
CA PHE A 155 11.88 -12.66 -1.85
C PHE A 155 11.76 -14.17 -2.09
N LYS A 156 12.05 -14.62 -3.31
CA LYS A 156 12.20 -16.03 -3.64
C LYS A 156 13.38 -16.14 -4.60
N PRO A 157 14.48 -16.80 -4.19
CA PRO A 157 15.72 -16.82 -4.97
C PRO A 157 15.59 -17.66 -6.23
N GLY A 158 16.46 -17.38 -7.20
CA GLY A 158 16.56 -18.09 -8.47
C GLY A 158 16.11 -17.22 -9.64
N THR A 159 17.09 -16.67 -10.35
CA THR A 159 16.86 -15.64 -11.37
C THR A 159 17.87 -15.69 -12.52
N GLY A 160 17.55 -15.00 -13.61
CA GLY A 160 18.53 -14.69 -14.64
C GLY A 160 18.15 -13.46 -15.46
N LEU A 161 19.16 -12.77 -15.97
CA LEU A 161 19.04 -11.75 -17.01
C LEU A 161 19.35 -12.42 -18.36
N CYS A 162 18.44 -12.34 -19.32
CA CYS A 162 18.53 -13.08 -20.58
C CYS A 162 18.34 -12.16 -21.79
N ILE A 163 18.95 -12.55 -22.92
CA ILE A 163 18.64 -12.05 -24.26
C ILE A 163 17.97 -13.17 -25.06
N LEU A 164 16.86 -12.87 -25.73
CA LEU A 164 16.36 -13.61 -26.89
C LEU A 164 16.97 -12.98 -28.15
N GLU A 165 17.51 -13.79 -29.04
CA GLU A 165 17.93 -13.36 -30.38
C GLU A 165 17.20 -14.19 -31.43
N MET A 166 16.36 -13.53 -32.24
CA MET A 166 15.52 -14.15 -33.26
C MET A 166 16.29 -14.40 -34.56
N ASP A 167 16.13 -15.60 -35.12
CA ASP A 167 16.59 -15.95 -36.46
C ASP A 167 15.47 -16.66 -37.25
N GLY A 168 15.05 -16.02 -38.35
CA GLY A 168 13.85 -16.43 -39.09
C GLY A 168 12.57 -16.37 -38.25
N LEU A 169 11.99 -17.53 -37.95
CA LEU A 169 10.72 -17.66 -37.21
C LEU A 169 10.89 -17.96 -35.72
N TYR A 170 12.07 -18.43 -35.32
CA TYR A 170 12.37 -18.90 -33.96
C TYR A 170 13.50 -18.05 -33.38
N GLY A 171 13.89 -18.29 -32.13
CA GLY A 171 14.97 -17.54 -31.50
C GLY A 171 15.71 -18.37 -30.48
N THR A 172 16.93 -17.95 -30.19
CA THR A 172 17.81 -18.59 -29.21
C THR A 172 17.92 -17.71 -27.97
N VAL A 173 18.01 -18.32 -26.79
CA VAL A 173 18.12 -17.60 -25.52
C VAL A 173 19.55 -17.70 -25.00
N LYS A 174 20.19 -16.55 -24.78
CA LYS A 174 21.47 -16.42 -24.08
C LYS A 174 21.23 -15.82 -22.70
N THR A 175 21.60 -16.54 -21.65
CA THR A 175 21.70 -15.96 -20.30
C THR A 175 22.95 -15.09 -20.20
N LEU A 176 22.81 -13.89 -19.62
CA LEU A 176 23.89 -12.94 -19.35
C LEU A 176 24.36 -13.05 -17.89
N ILE A 177 23.40 -13.11 -16.97
CA ILE A 177 23.61 -13.36 -15.54
C ILE A 177 22.67 -14.50 -15.15
N ASP A 178 23.21 -15.53 -14.51
CA ASP A 178 22.45 -16.60 -13.84
C ASP A 178 22.78 -16.51 -12.35
N ASP A 179 21.77 -16.38 -11.50
CA ASP A 179 21.97 -16.25 -10.05
C ASP A 179 20.93 -17.12 -9.31
N PRO A 180 21.35 -18.25 -8.71
CA PRO A 180 20.44 -19.14 -7.98
C PRO A 180 20.04 -18.59 -6.61
N ASN A 181 20.70 -17.54 -6.10
CA ASN A 181 20.51 -16.99 -4.75
C ASN A 181 19.80 -15.63 -4.74
N GLY A 182 19.97 -14.83 -5.79
CA GLY A 182 19.35 -13.52 -5.94
C GLY A 182 18.06 -13.48 -6.75
N VAL A 183 17.62 -12.25 -7.02
CA VAL A 183 16.49 -11.88 -7.87
C VAL A 183 16.88 -10.67 -8.74
N ILE A 184 16.75 -10.80 -10.06
CA ILE A 184 16.94 -9.74 -11.05
C ILE A 184 15.58 -9.41 -11.66
N ARG A 185 15.25 -8.11 -11.72
CA ARG A 185 13.98 -7.58 -12.22
C ARG A 185 14.15 -6.28 -12.98
N ASP A 186 13.04 -5.84 -13.58
CA ASP A 186 12.84 -4.52 -14.21
C ASP A 186 13.91 -4.07 -15.22
N PRO A 187 14.13 -4.79 -16.34
CA PRO A 187 15.05 -4.35 -17.38
C PRO A 187 14.50 -3.15 -18.18
N ASP A 188 15.38 -2.19 -18.52
CA ASP A 188 15.16 -1.15 -19.54
C ASP A 188 16.42 -0.98 -20.40
N VAL A 189 16.26 -0.43 -21.62
CA VAL A 189 17.34 -0.33 -22.62
C VAL A 189 17.63 1.14 -22.96
N SER A 190 18.90 1.53 -22.94
CA SER A 190 19.35 2.88 -23.27
C SER A 190 18.96 3.29 -24.70
N TYR A 191 18.75 4.58 -24.96
CA TYR A 191 18.30 5.06 -26.28
C TYR A 191 19.25 4.71 -27.43
N ASP A 192 20.55 4.57 -27.16
CA ASP A 192 21.57 4.12 -28.11
C ASP A 192 21.61 2.59 -28.33
N GLY A 193 20.81 1.81 -27.59
CA GLY A 193 20.77 0.34 -27.64
C GLY A 193 22.00 -0.36 -27.05
N LYS A 194 22.91 0.37 -26.38
CA LYS A 194 24.22 -0.16 -25.96
C LYS A 194 24.29 -0.62 -24.50
N ARG A 195 23.32 -0.25 -23.67
CA ARG A 195 23.34 -0.55 -22.22
C ARG A 195 21.96 -1.00 -21.74
N ILE A 196 21.98 -1.94 -20.81
CA ILE A 196 20.79 -2.55 -20.19
C ILE A 196 20.80 -2.15 -18.72
N LEU A 197 19.82 -1.35 -18.31
CA LEU A 197 19.54 -1.08 -16.89
C LEU A 197 18.73 -2.25 -16.33
N PHE A 198 19.00 -2.68 -15.10
CA PHE A 198 18.23 -3.68 -14.37
C PHE A 198 18.38 -3.50 -12.86
N SER A 199 17.52 -4.16 -12.08
CA SER A 199 17.53 -4.11 -10.62
C SER A 199 17.86 -5.51 -10.07
N TRP A 200 18.79 -5.62 -9.11
CA TRP A 200 19.26 -6.92 -8.59
C TRP A 200 19.44 -6.88 -7.08
N LYS A 201 18.88 -7.89 -6.39
CA LYS A 201 19.05 -8.18 -4.95
C LYS A 201 19.62 -9.59 -4.80
N LYS A 202 20.81 -9.74 -4.21
CA LYS A 202 21.57 -11.02 -4.16
C LYS A 202 21.30 -11.87 -2.92
N SER A 203 20.70 -11.29 -1.88
CA SER A 203 20.36 -11.95 -0.61
C SER A 203 19.04 -11.41 -0.05
N ASP A 204 18.31 -12.23 0.71
CA ASP A 204 17.05 -11.86 1.37
C ASP A 204 17.27 -10.76 2.43
N ARG A 205 18.39 -10.85 3.17
CA ARG A 205 18.66 -10.04 4.38
C ARG A 205 19.99 -9.30 4.39
N GLU A 206 20.94 -9.64 3.52
CA GLU A 206 22.30 -9.09 3.53
C GLU A 206 22.55 -8.10 2.36
N ASP A 207 21.55 -7.92 1.51
CA ASP A 207 21.55 -7.06 0.32
C ASP A 207 20.12 -6.55 0.10
N ASP A 208 19.93 -5.55 -0.74
CA ASP A 208 18.61 -5.09 -1.21
C ASP A 208 18.58 -4.93 -2.73
N TYR A 209 17.44 -4.56 -3.32
CA TYR A 209 17.46 -4.24 -4.76
C TYR A 209 18.30 -2.98 -4.96
N HIS A 210 19.31 -3.10 -5.81
CA HIS A 210 20.12 -1.98 -6.26
C HIS A 210 20.10 -1.95 -7.80
N LEU A 211 20.34 -0.77 -8.37
CA LEU A 211 20.41 -0.61 -9.82
C LEU A 211 21.77 -1.01 -10.37
N TYR A 212 21.76 -1.67 -11.53
CA TYR A 212 22.95 -2.08 -12.26
C TYR A 212 22.78 -1.81 -13.76
N GLU A 213 23.90 -1.59 -14.44
CA GLU A 213 23.98 -1.40 -15.88
C GLU A 213 24.91 -2.45 -16.49
N TRP A 214 24.42 -3.17 -17.51
CA TRP A 214 25.20 -4.10 -18.32
C TRP A 214 25.55 -3.43 -19.66
N ASP A 215 26.83 -3.38 -20.01
CA ASP A 215 27.28 -2.93 -21.34
C ASP A 215 27.20 -4.06 -22.37
N VAL A 216 26.50 -3.81 -23.48
CA VAL A 216 26.14 -4.82 -24.49
C VAL A 216 27.35 -5.26 -25.33
N ALA A 217 28.41 -4.45 -25.42
CA ALA A 217 29.57 -4.73 -26.25
C ALA A 217 30.70 -5.45 -25.48
N SER A 218 30.98 -5.02 -24.24
CA SER A 218 32.02 -5.61 -23.38
C SER A 218 31.51 -6.79 -22.54
N GLY A 219 30.21 -6.82 -22.21
CA GLY A 219 29.65 -7.73 -21.23
C GLY A 219 29.96 -7.37 -19.77
N SER A 220 30.43 -6.14 -19.50
CA SER A 220 30.72 -5.69 -18.13
C SER A 220 29.47 -5.22 -17.40
N VAL A 221 29.39 -5.49 -16.09
CA VAL A 221 28.35 -4.99 -15.18
C VAL A 221 28.91 -3.88 -14.30
N ARG A 222 28.16 -2.79 -14.17
CA ARG A 222 28.41 -1.67 -13.27
C ARG A 222 27.25 -1.53 -12.27
N GLN A 223 27.54 -1.41 -10.98
CA GLN A 223 26.53 -1.05 -9.98
C GLN A 223 26.34 0.48 -9.97
N LEU A 224 25.09 0.94 -9.82
CA LEU A 224 24.70 2.36 -9.89
C LEU A 224 24.16 2.92 -8.57
N THR A 225 23.62 2.07 -7.68
CA THR A 225 23.16 2.46 -6.34
C THR A 225 23.59 1.43 -5.29
N ASP A 226 23.61 1.85 -4.01
CA ASP A 226 23.95 1.00 -2.87
C ASP A 226 23.26 1.48 -1.57
N GLY A 227 23.26 0.62 -0.55
CA GLY A 227 22.86 0.95 0.81
C GLY A 227 21.82 -0.01 1.39
N LEU A 228 22.24 -0.85 2.33
CA LEU A 228 21.38 -1.83 2.99
C LEU A 228 20.21 -1.16 3.74
N GLY A 229 19.03 -1.77 3.65
CA GLY A 229 17.78 -1.20 4.13
C GLY A 229 17.10 -0.26 3.14
N PHE A 230 17.53 -0.24 1.88
CA PHE A 230 16.93 0.55 0.80
C PHE A 230 16.89 -0.25 -0.50
N ALA A 231 15.68 -0.63 -0.91
CA ALA A 231 15.41 -1.17 -2.23
C ALA A 231 15.22 -0.03 -3.25
N ASP A 232 15.99 -0.09 -4.34
CA ASP A 232 15.94 0.72 -5.57
C ASP A 232 15.65 -0.21 -6.76
N TYR A 233 14.57 0.06 -7.50
CA TYR A 233 14.06 -0.85 -8.55
C TYR A 233 13.15 -0.11 -9.55
N GLU A 234 12.50 -0.79 -10.50
CA GLU A 234 11.64 -0.19 -11.53
C GLU A 234 12.30 1.00 -12.28
N GLY A 235 13.60 0.86 -12.61
CA GLY A 235 14.39 1.90 -13.26
C GLY A 235 14.14 2.06 -14.77
N CYS A 236 14.23 3.30 -15.26
CA CYS A 236 14.17 3.65 -16.68
C CYS A 236 15.14 4.78 -17.06
N TYR A 237 15.59 4.81 -18.32
CA TYR A 237 16.43 5.89 -18.83
C TYR A 237 15.60 7.13 -19.22
N LEU A 238 15.97 8.29 -18.67
CA LEU A 238 15.43 9.59 -19.10
C LEU A 238 16.15 10.10 -20.36
N PRO A 239 15.48 10.91 -21.21
CA PRO A 239 16.05 11.38 -22.47
C PRO A 239 17.16 12.43 -22.30
N ASP A 240 17.32 12.99 -21.10
CA ASP A 240 18.40 13.91 -20.73
C ASP A 240 19.67 13.19 -20.22
N GLY A 241 19.65 11.86 -20.13
CA GLY A 241 20.77 11.05 -19.65
C GLY A 241 20.78 10.77 -18.14
N ASN A 242 19.77 11.24 -17.38
CA ASN A 242 19.52 10.76 -16.02
C ASN A 242 18.84 9.36 -16.03
N ILE A 243 18.80 8.73 -14.86
CA ILE A 243 18.06 7.47 -14.62
C ILE A 243 17.04 7.74 -13.51
N LEU A 244 15.77 7.41 -13.77
CA LEU A 244 14.64 7.56 -12.85
C LEU A 244 14.13 6.18 -12.43
N PHE A 245 13.83 6.00 -11.14
CA PHE A 245 13.52 4.69 -10.57
C PHE A 245 12.66 4.82 -9.30
N ASN A 246 12.08 3.69 -8.88
CA ASN A 246 11.43 3.56 -7.58
C ASN A 246 12.46 3.36 -6.48
N SER A 247 12.34 4.09 -5.37
CA SER A 247 13.10 3.80 -4.17
C SER A 247 12.29 3.97 -2.89
N THR A 248 12.58 3.09 -1.94
CA THR A 248 12.07 3.08 -0.57
C THR A 248 12.78 4.07 0.37
N ARG A 249 13.73 4.87 -0.15
CA ARG A 249 14.51 5.86 0.60
C ARG A 249 13.71 7.00 1.23
N CYS A 250 12.42 7.13 0.89
CA CYS A 250 11.47 7.98 1.60
C CYS A 250 11.13 7.52 3.03
N VAL A 251 11.38 6.24 3.36
CA VAL A 251 11.12 5.62 4.67
C VAL A 251 9.72 5.99 5.19
N GLN A 252 8.74 5.48 4.48
CA GLN A 252 7.31 5.57 4.76
C GLN A 252 6.72 4.15 4.80
N THR A 253 5.56 3.99 5.43
CA THR A 253 4.80 2.73 5.40
C THR A 253 3.35 3.00 5.02
N VAL A 254 2.67 2.01 4.45
CA VAL A 254 1.31 2.14 3.93
C VAL A 254 0.30 2.39 5.06
N ASP A 255 -0.60 3.35 4.85
CA ASP A 255 -1.58 3.77 5.86
C ASP A 255 -2.47 2.62 6.33
N CYS A 256 -2.83 1.72 5.41
CA CYS A 256 -3.67 0.56 5.67
C CYS A 256 -2.91 -0.76 5.92
N TRP A 257 -1.56 -0.80 5.87
CA TRP A 257 -0.80 -2.03 6.14
C TRP A 257 0.69 -1.78 6.42
N TRP A 258 1.35 -2.62 7.23
CA TRP A 258 2.73 -2.36 7.71
C TRP A 258 3.83 -2.77 6.70
N THR A 259 3.68 -2.41 5.43
CA THR A 259 4.69 -2.58 4.36
C THR A 259 5.34 -1.25 4.01
N GLU A 260 6.57 -1.27 3.53
CA GLU A 260 7.34 -0.13 3.04
C GLU A 260 6.67 0.55 1.84
N VAL A 261 6.85 1.86 1.71
CA VAL A 261 6.43 2.66 0.54
C VAL A 261 7.63 3.01 -0.34
N SER A 262 7.41 2.98 -1.66
CA SER A 262 8.36 3.47 -2.67
C SER A 262 7.86 4.72 -3.39
N ASN A 263 8.77 5.64 -3.69
CA ASN A 263 8.52 6.87 -4.43
C ASN A 263 9.55 7.03 -5.55
N LEU A 264 9.40 8.04 -6.42
CA LEU A 264 10.34 8.25 -7.53
C LEU A 264 11.62 8.97 -7.06
N PHE A 265 12.76 8.45 -7.49
CA PHE A 265 14.11 8.97 -7.24
C PHE A 265 14.91 9.02 -8.55
N MET A 266 15.90 9.91 -8.62
CA MET A 266 16.74 10.11 -9.79
C MET A 266 18.24 10.16 -9.44
N ILE A 267 19.05 9.56 -10.31
CA ILE A 267 20.52 9.66 -10.36
C ILE A 267 20.94 10.14 -11.76
N ASP A 268 22.17 10.64 -11.89
CA ASP A 268 22.76 10.85 -13.21
C ASP A 268 23.21 9.53 -13.86
N GLY A 269 23.57 9.56 -15.15
CA GLY A 269 24.12 8.39 -15.86
C GLY A 269 25.48 7.91 -15.34
N GLN A 270 26.06 8.54 -14.31
CA GLN A 270 27.26 8.08 -13.60
C GLN A 270 26.96 7.38 -12.27
N GLY A 271 25.69 7.30 -11.85
CA GLY A 271 25.26 6.75 -10.56
C GLY A 271 25.33 7.76 -9.41
N LYS A 272 25.46 9.05 -9.69
CA LYS A 272 25.65 10.12 -8.70
C LYS A 272 24.42 11.01 -8.54
N HIS A 273 24.50 11.92 -7.58
CA HIS A 273 23.52 12.97 -7.34
C HIS A 273 22.09 12.46 -7.08
N LEU A 274 22.00 11.34 -6.35
CA LEU A 274 20.77 10.70 -5.89
C LEU A 274 19.86 11.69 -5.16
N ARG A 275 18.66 11.91 -5.71
CA ARG A 275 17.66 12.87 -5.22
C ARG A 275 16.24 12.32 -5.36
N ARG A 276 15.35 12.66 -4.41
CA ARG A 276 13.92 12.32 -4.44
C ARG A 276 13.19 13.25 -5.41
N ILE A 277 12.20 12.70 -6.13
CA ILE A 277 11.45 13.39 -7.20
C ILE A 277 9.96 13.46 -6.89
N SER A 278 9.36 12.36 -6.41
CA SER A 278 7.96 12.37 -5.96
C SER A 278 7.85 12.28 -4.44
N TYR A 279 6.85 12.96 -3.90
CA TYR A 279 6.60 13.11 -2.46
C TYR A 279 5.16 12.67 -2.18
N ASP A 280 4.96 11.36 -2.28
CA ASP A 280 3.67 10.68 -2.28
C ASP A 280 3.46 9.88 -0.98
N GLN A 281 2.22 9.83 -0.52
CA GLN A 281 1.76 9.18 0.72
C GLN A 281 2.12 7.69 0.77
N VAL A 282 1.73 6.97 -0.28
CA VAL A 282 1.94 5.54 -0.51
C VAL A 282 2.65 5.33 -1.86
N HIS A 283 2.61 4.12 -2.45
CA HIS A 283 3.52 3.78 -3.54
C HIS A 283 3.21 4.57 -4.83
N THR A 284 4.28 5.01 -5.48
CA THR A 284 4.30 5.41 -6.87
C THR A 284 5.13 4.36 -7.63
N ASN A 285 4.64 3.83 -8.76
CA ASN A 285 5.17 2.62 -9.41
C ASN A 285 5.30 2.73 -10.94
N PHE A 286 6.26 1.97 -11.46
CA PHE A 286 6.53 1.74 -12.89
C PHE A 286 6.59 3.04 -13.71
N PRO A 287 7.62 3.88 -13.53
CA PRO A 287 7.87 5.01 -14.41
C PRO A 287 8.21 4.53 -15.83
N SER A 288 7.62 5.14 -16.86
CA SER A 288 8.03 4.96 -18.25
C SER A 288 7.97 6.27 -19.03
N VAL A 289 8.90 6.45 -19.98
CA VAL A 289 8.99 7.68 -20.78
C VAL A 289 8.07 7.59 -22.00
N THR A 290 7.31 8.66 -22.24
CA THR A 290 6.39 8.82 -23.38
C THR A 290 7.09 9.44 -24.59
N HIS A 291 6.45 9.35 -25.76
CA HIS A 291 7.04 9.82 -27.03
C HIS A 291 7.24 11.35 -27.09
N ASP A 292 6.55 12.11 -26.23
CA ASP A 292 6.71 13.56 -26.08
C ASP A 292 7.67 13.98 -24.93
N GLY A 293 8.35 13.02 -24.29
CA GLY A 293 9.38 13.28 -23.28
C GLY A 293 8.88 13.47 -21.85
N LYS A 294 7.59 13.25 -21.58
CA LYS A 294 7.08 13.11 -20.22
C LYS A 294 7.42 11.73 -19.65
N VAL A 295 7.30 11.60 -18.34
CA VAL A 295 7.24 10.31 -17.63
C VAL A 295 5.80 10.06 -17.22
N ILE A 296 5.27 8.87 -17.50
CA ILE A 296 4.02 8.36 -16.92
C ILE A 296 4.32 7.33 -15.84
N TYR A 297 3.48 7.27 -14.81
CA TYR A 297 3.62 6.36 -13.68
C TYR A 297 2.27 6.06 -13.03
N THR A 298 2.19 4.97 -12.28
CA THR A 298 1.03 4.65 -11.43
C THR A 298 1.20 5.34 -10.09
N ARG A 299 0.16 6.02 -9.57
CA ARG A 299 0.17 6.60 -8.22
C ARG A 299 -1.05 6.14 -7.43
N TRP A 300 -0.78 5.74 -6.19
CA TRP A 300 -1.75 5.30 -5.20
C TRP A 300 -2.07 6.49 -4.27
N ASP A 301 -3.35 6.88 -4.14
CA ASP A 301 -3.71 8.24 -3.64
C ASP A 301 -4.97 8.28 -2.74
N TYR A 302 -4.80 8.49 -1.41
CA TYR A 302 -5.89 8.39 -0.44
C TYR A 302 -6.37 9.70 0.20
N ASN A 303 -5.90 10.89 -0.21
CA ASN A 303 -6.21 12.10 0.56
C ASN A 303 -7.73 12.38 0.61
N ASP A 304 -8.28 12.30 1.83
CA ASP A 304 -9.70 12.42 2.15
C ASP A 304 -10.64 11.50 1.35
N ARG A 305 -10.13 10.31 0.96
CA ARG A 305 -10.87 9.29 0.20
C ARG A 305 -10.43 7.85 0.50
N GLY A 306 -11.30 6.91 0.13
CA GLY A 306 -11.12 5.49 0.40
C GLY A 306 -10.13 4.77 -0.51
N GLN A 307 -9.67 3.61 -0.03
CA GLN A 307 -8.35 3.10 -0.37
C GLN A 307 -8.33 2.12 -1.56
N LEU A 308 -9.44 1.44 -1.86
CA LEU A 308 -9.49 0.35 -2.83
C LEU A 308 -9.35 0.74 -4.31
N PHE A 309 -9.58 2.00 -4.69
CA PHE A 309 -9.84 2.38 -6.10
C PHE A 309 -8.98 3.51 -6.71
N PRO A 310 -8.43 4.50 -5.96
CA PRO A 310 -7.58 5.53 -6.55
C PRO A 310 -6.14 5.02 -6.76
N GLN A 311 -5.94 4.22 -7.81
CA GLN A 311 -4.64 3.76 -8.30
C GLN A 311 -4.53 4.05 -9.82
N GLY A 312 -4.63 5.33 -10.14
CA GLY A 312 -4.63 5.85 -11.51
C GLY A 312 -3.22 6.14 -12.06
N LEU A 313 -3.18 6.60 -13.30
CA LEU A 313 -1.96 7.08 -13.94
C LEU A 313 -1.79 8.58 -13.71
N PHE A 314 -0.54 8.98 -13.45
CA PHE A 314 -0.06 10.35 -13.39
C PHE A 314 1.07 10.55 -14.42
N GLN A 315 1.38 11.81 -14.71
CA GLN A 315 2.46 12.22 -15.61
C GLN A 315 3.29 13.36 -15.00
N MET A 316 4.55 13.51 -15.44
CA MET A 316 5.42 14.64 -15.11
C MET A 316 6.46 14.87 -16.22
N TYR A 317 7.21 15.97 -16.17
CA TYR A 317 8.43 16.15 -16.98
C TYR A 317 9.62 15.39 -16.36
N ALA A 318 10.65 15.10 -17.17
CA ALA A 318 11.85 14.38 -16.72
C ALA A 318 12.60 15.02 -15.54
N ASP A 319 12.47 16.34 -15.36
CA ASP A 319 13.05 17.08 -14.21
C ASP A 319 12.23 16.95 -12.91
N GLY A 320 11.07 16.29 -12.95
CA GLY A 320 10.16 16.12 -11.81
C GLY A 320 9.09 17.21 -11.68
N THR A 321 9.06 18.20 -12.59
CA THR A 321 8.03 19.26 -12.61
C THR A 321 6.74 18.82 -13.30
N ASN A 322 5.66 19.57 -13.09
CA ASN A 322 4.33 19.37 -13.68
C ASN A 322 3.70 17.99 -13.35
N GLN A 323 3.91 17.52 -12.11
CA GLN A 323 3.28 16.30 -11.60
C GLN A 323 1.77 16.45 -11.59
N THR A 324 1.08 15.71 -12.45
CA THR A 324 -0.38 15.83 -12.61
C THR A 324 -1.02 14.54 -13.11
N GLU A 325 -2.28 14.34 -12.78
CA GLU A 325 -3.12 13.23 -13.25
C GLU A 325 -3.06 13.05 -14.78
N PHE A 326 -2.97 11.79 -15.23
CA PHE A 326 -3.12 11.39 -16.63
C PHE A 326 -4.50 10.72 -16.86
N TYR A 327 -4.87 9.74 -16.03
CA TYR A 327 -6.14 9.00 -16.08
C TYR A 327 -6.52 8.41 -14.72
N GLY A 328 -7.81 8.39 -14.37
CA GLY A 328 -8.39 7.59 -13.27
C GLY A 328 -8.42 8.26 -11.89
N ASN A 329 -7.87 9.47 -11.75
CA ASN A 329 -7.71 10.15 -10.45
C ASN A 329 -9.02 10.57 -9.76
N ASN A 330 -10.19 10.48 -10.39
CA ASN A 330 -11.49 10.70 -9.74
C ASN A 330 -12.47 9.54 -10.04
N SER A 331 -11.95 8.31 -10.13
CA SER A 331 -12.67 7.14 -10.66
C SER A 331 -12.73 5.96 -9.71
N TRP A 332 -13.74 5.11 -9.90
CA TRP A 332 -13.81 3.76 -9.36
C TRP A 332 -13.13 2.71 -10.26
N PHE A 333 -13.06 2.97 -11.57
CA PHE A 333 -12.49 2.09 -12.58
C PHE A 333 -11.46 2.83 -13.48
N PRO A 334 -10.38 2.16 -13.95
CA PRO A 334 -9.87 0.87 -13.47
C PRO A 334 -9.46 0.94 -12.00
N THR A 335 -9.73 -0.12 -11.23
CA THR A 335 -9.39 -0.20 -9.80
C THR A 335 -7.88 -0.03 -9.55
N THR A 336 -7.07 -0.55 -10.47
CA THR A 336 -5.64 -0.26 -10.56
C THR A 336 -5.21 -0.36 -12.03
N VAL A 337 -4.38 0.58 -12.49
CA VAL A 337 -3.68 0.52 -13.78
C VAL A 337 -2.20 0.19 -13.51
N LEU A 338 -1.64 -0.84 -14.16
CA LEU A 338 -0.22 -1.20 -14.04
C LEU A 338 0.51 -1.20 -15.38
N HIS A 339 1.83 -1.11 -15.30
CA HIS A 339 2.79 -1.37 -16.39
C HIS A 339 2.53 -0.55 -17.67
N ALA A 340 2.09 0.70 -17.52
CA ALA A 340 1.71 1.55 -18.64
C ALA A 340 2.91 2.00 -19.50
N ARG A 341 2.77 1.92 -20.83
CA ARG A 341 3.72 2.45 -21.82
C ARG A 341 2.96 3.12 -22.98
N ALA A 342 3.47 4.23 -23.50
CA ALA A 342 2.85 4.97 -24.59
C ALA A 342 2.90 4.21 -25.93
N ILE A 343 1.78 4.19 -26.66
CA ILE A 343 1.67 3.49 -27.95
C ILE A 343 2.29 4.36 -29.06
N PRO A 344 3.27 3.84 -29.85
CA PRO A 344 3.99 4.62 -30.85
C PRO A 344 3.08 5.34 -31.85
N GLY A 345 3.30 6.65 -32.02
CA GLY A 345 2.55 7.50 -32.95
C GLY A 345 1.19 8.00 -32.42
N THR A 346 0.92 7.87 -31.12
CA THR A 346 -0.38 8.22 -30.51
C THR A 346 -0.23 8.79 -29.09
N ASP A 347 -1.29 9.44 -28.59
CA ASP A 347 -1.44 9.84 -27.17
C ASP A 347 -1.97 8.70 -26.26
N LYS A 348 -2.21 7.51 -26.82
CA LYS A 348 -2.77 6.34 -26.11
C LYS A 348 -1.69 5.62 -25.32
N VAL A 349 -2.06 4.96 -24.22
CA VAL A 349 -1.16 4.08 -23.45
C VAL A 349 -1.68 2.65 -23.40
N LEU A 350 -0.78 1.69 -23.56
CA LEU A 350 -1.02 0.26 -23.36
C LEU A 350 -0.66 -0.09 -21.91
N CYS A 351 -1.53 -0.82 -21.22
CA CYS A 351 -1.41 -1.07 -19.79
C CYS A 351 -2.16 -2.34 -19.35
N ILE A 352 -2.06 -2.67 -18.06
CA ILE A 352 -2.78 -3.76 -17.42
C ILE A 352 -3.86 -3.19 -16.50
N PHE A 353 -5.12 -3.56 -16.72
CA PHE A 353 -6.20 -3.29 -15.77
C PHE A 353 -6.28 -4.43 -14.74
N THR A 354 -6.21 -4.08 -13.47
CA THR A 354 -6.20 -5.05 -12.37
C THR A 354 -6.89 -4.48 -11.12
N GLY A 355 -6.83 -5.25 -10.05
CA GLY A 355 -7.37 -4.94 -8.74
C GLY A 355 -6.36 -4.36 -7.76
N HIS A 356 -6.85 -4.09 -6.55
CA HIS A 356 -6.07 -3.61 -5.42
C HIS A 356 -5.40 -4.77 -4.67
N HIS A 357 -6.18 -5.64 -4.02
CA HIS A 357 -5.67 -6.89 -3.43
C HIS A 357 -5.43 -7.95 -4.53
N SER A 358 -4.43 -7.69 -5.38
CA SER A 358 -4.10 -8.50 -6.55
C SER A 358 -2.60 -8.83 -6.61
N ARG A 359 -2.21 -9.64 -7.61
CA ARG A 359 -0.80 -9.74 -8.04
C ARG A 359 -0.50 -8.72 -9.13
N GLN A 360 0.76 -8.54 -9.51
CA GLN A 360 1.20 -7.66 -10.60
C GLN A 360 0.85 -8.20 -12.00
N LYS A 361 -0.40 -8.62 -12.20
CA LYS A 361 -0.97 -9.19 -13.42
C LYS A 361 -2.42 -8.76 -13.53
N GLY A 362 -3.00 -8.84 -14.71
CA GLY A 362 -4.41 -8.52 -14.93
C GLY A 362 -4.83 -8.75 -16.38
N TRP A 363 -5.79 -7.95 -16.85
CA TRP A 363 -6.22 -7.95 -18.25
C TRP A 363 -5.55 -6.84 -19.04
N LEU A 364 -5.18 -7.12 -20.29
CA LEU A 364 -4.57 -6.14 -21.19
C LEU A 364 -5.61 -5.09 -21.64
N GLY A 365 -5.22 -3.81 -21.62
CA GLY A 365 -6.10 -2.71 -22.00
C GLY A 365 -5.35 -1.49 -22.54
N ILE A 366 -6.08 -0.67 -23.28
CA ILE A 366 -5.65 0.64 -23.77
C ILE A 366 -6.40 1.72 -22.99
N LEU A 367 -5.71 2.81 -22.65
CA LEU A 367 -6.32 4.07 -22.23
C LEU A 367 -6.09 5.14 -23.31
N ASP A 368 -7.18 5.69 -23.82
CA ASP A 368 -7.18 6.85 -24.73
C ASP A 368 -7.64 8.10 -23.95
N PRO A 369 -6.73 9.02 -23.60
CA PRO A 369 -7.07 10.19 -22.80
C PRO A 369 -7.90 11.25 -23.56
N ILE A 370 -8.05 11.14 -24.88
CA ILE A 370 -8.83 12.09 -25.70
C ILE A 370 -10.33 11.83 -25.53
N LEU A 371 -10.73 10.56 -25.40
CA LEU A 371 -12.12 10.14 -25.19
C LEU A 371 -12.64 10.46 -23.78
N GLY A 372 -11.72 10.67 -22.83
CA GLY A 372 -12.00 11.04 -21.45
C GLY A 372 -10.88 10.55 -20.52
N ARG A 373 -10.96 10.91 -19.24
CA ARG A 373 -9.91 10.62 -18.25
C ARG A 373 -10.41 9.92 -17.00
N GLN A 374 -11.70 9.60 -16.92
CA GLN A 374 -12.32 8.99 -15.75
C GLN A 374 -13.16 7.76 -16.12
N GLU A 375 -13.33 6.84 -15.17
CA GLU A 375 -14.06 5.57 -15.31
C GLU A 375 -13.64 4.83 -16.60
N ASN A 376 -14.60 4.31 -17.35
CA ASN A 376 -14.38 3.62 -18.62
C ASN A 376 -14.45 4.53 -19.87
N GLN A 377 -14.41 5.86 -19.73
CA GLN A 377 -14.58 6.81 -20.86
C GLN A 377 -13.56 6.57 -22.00
N GLY A 378 -12.29 6.39 -21.65
CA GLY A 378 -11.20 6.09 -22.58
C GLY A 378 -10.64 4.67 -22.44
N ALA A 379 -11.27 3.79 -21.66
CA ALA A 379 -10.71 2.49 -21.31
C ALA A 379 -11.23 1.37 -22.21
N GLN A 380 -10.32 0.65 -22.86
CA GLN A 380 -10.64 -0.42 -23.82
C GLN A 380 -9.83 -1.69 -23.52
N LEU A 381 -10.49 -2.72 -23.00
CA LEU A 381 -9.96 -4.09 -22.86
C LEU A 381 -9.68 -4.70 -24.23
N ILE A 382 -8.49 -5.28 -24.41
CA ILE A 382 -8.04 -5.86 -25.67
C ILE A 382 -7.54 -7.30 -25.48
N ALA A 383 -7.17 -7.94 -26.59
CA ALA A 383 -6.78 -9.35 -26.66
C ALA A 383 -7.84 -10.32 -26.07
N PRO A 384 -9.08 -10.37 -26.61
CA PRO A 384 -9.61 -9.61 -27.75
C PRO A 384 -10.24 -8.26 -27.35
N VAL A 385 -10.43 -7.36 -28.32
CA VAL A 385 -11.27 -6.16 -28.16
C VAL A 385 -12.66 -6.55 -27.63
N ARG A 386 -13.05 -6.00 -26.47
CA ARG A 386 -14.33 -6.34 -25.82
C ARG A 386 -14.91 -5.17 -25.03
N LYS A 387 -16.21 -5.24 -24.71
CA LYS A 387 -16.89 -4.22 -23.90
C LYS A 387 -16.16 -4.04 -22.56
N THR A 388 -15.91 -2.79 -22.20
CA THR A 388 -15.19 -2.42 -20.97
C THR A 388 -16.14 -1.69 -20.05
N ASP A 389 -16.72 -2.42 -19.09
CA ASP A 389 -17.65 -1.87 -18.11
C ASP A 389 -16.89 -1.35 -16.87
N ALA A 390 -17.24 -0.14 -16.42
CA ALA A 390 -16.76 0.39 -15.15
C ALA A 390 -17.34 -0.43 -13.99
N VAL A 391 -16.50 -1.23 -13.33
CA VAL A 391 -16.89 -2.13 -12.24
C VAL A 391 -16.08 -1.89 -10.97
N ARG A 392 -16.71 -2.09 -9.81
CA ARG A 392 -16.12 -1.83 -8.49
C ARG A 392 -15.70 -3.16 -7.84
N ILE A 393 -14.57 -3.71 -8.27
CA ILE A 393 -14.12 -5.05 -7.87
C ILE A 393 -12.68 -4.97 -7.32
N ASP A 394 -12.51 -5.26 -6.05
CA ASP A 394 -11.21 -5.26 -5.35
C ASP A 394 -10.17 -6.13 -6.07
N ALA A 395 -10.45 -7.42 -6.31
CA ALA A 395 -9.55 -8.35 -7.01
C ALA A 395 -9.80 -8.41 -8.54
N TYR A 396 -9.95 -7.26 -9.20
CA TYR A 396 -10.23 -7.20 -10.65
C TYR A 396 -9.12 -7.84 -11.52
N GLY A 397 -9.50 -8.35 -12.70
CA GLY A 397 -8.57 -8.90 -13.70
C GLY A 397 -7.86 -10.21 -13.33
N GLN A 398 -8.05 -10.78 -12.14
CA GLN A 398 -7.26 -11.94 -11.64
C GLN A 398 -7.67 -13.32 -12.19
N GLN A 399 -8.50 -13.38 -13.24
CA GLN A 399 -9.08 -14.63 -13.76
C GLN A 399 -9.02 -14.73 -15.28
N GLY A 400 -9.09 -15.95 -15.81
CA GLY A 400 -8.99 -16.23 -17.24
C GLY A 400 -7.55 -16.12 -17.75
N ASP A 401 -7.39 -15.57 -18.94
CA ASP A 401 -6.11 -15.17 -19.52
C ASP A 401 -5.46 -14.04 -18.68
N GLN A 402 -4.13 -14.05 -18.55
CA GLN A 402 -3.39 -13.14 -17.66
C GLN A 402 -2.18 -12.51 -18.36
N TRP A 403 -2.02 -11.21 -18.17
CA TRP A 403 -0.95 -10.41 -18.77
C TRP A 403 -0.15 -9.62 -17.72
N GLN A 404 1.14 -9.40 -18.03
CA GLN A 404 2.07 -8.52 -17.32
C GLN A 404 2.94 -7.77 -18.35
N TYR A 405 3.60 -6.68 -17.91
CA TYR A 405 4.66 -5.97 -18.64
C TYR A 405 4.46 -5.83 -20.17
N PRO A 406 3.37 -5.21 -20.64
CA PRO A 406 3.14 -5.06 -22.08
C PRO A 406 4.08 -4.00 -22.68
N TYR A 407 4.57 -4.26 -23.90
CA TYR A 407 5.42 -3.35 -24.66
C TYR A 407 4.80 -3.11 -26.06
N PRO A 408 4.34 -1.90 -26.38
CA PRO A 408 3.66 -1.63 -27.64
C PRO A 408 4.63 -1.53 -28.83
N LEU A 409 4.27 -2.19 -29.94
CA LEU A 409 4.94 -2.08 -31.23
C LEU A 409 4.13 -1.19 -32.19
N SER A 410 2.79 -1.17 -32.07
CA SER A 410 1.86 -0.31 -32.81
C SER A 410 0.54 -0.17 -32.05
N GLU A 411 -0.47 0.48 -32.65
CA GLU A 411 -1.86 0.42 -32.17
C GLU A 411 -2.47 -0.99 -32.17
N ARG A 412 -1.89 -1.98 -32.88
CA ARG A 412 -2.46 -3.33 -33.00
C ARG A 412 -1.56 -4.46 -32.48
N GLU A 413 -0.27 -4.22 -32.29
CA GLU A 413 0.73 -5.28 -32.14
C GLU A 413 1.62 -5.01 -30.92
N TYR A 414 1.85 -6.04 -30.10
CA TYR A 414 2.47 -5.91 -28.79
C TYR A 414 3.41 -7.08 -28.49
N LEU A 415 4.40 -6.83 -27.64
CA LEU A 415 5.09 -7.89 -26.90
C LEU A 415 4.50 -7.94 -25.49
N VAL A 416 4.28 -9.14 -24.96
CA VAL A 416 3.65 -9.33 -23.63
C VAL A 416 4.29 -10.47 -22.86
N THR A 417 4.34 -10.31 -21.53
CA THR A 417 4.48 -11.42 -20.59
C THR A 417 3.08 -11.98 -20.35
N PHE A 418 2.82 -13.23 -20.75
CA PHE A 418 1.45 -13.78 -20.83
C PHE A 418 1.35 -15.22 -20.31
N LYS A 419 0.17 -15.55 -19.77
CA LYS A 419 -0.21 -16.88 -19.30
C LYS A 419 -1.66 -17.20 -19.70
N PRO A 420 -1.91 -18.23 -20.53
CA PRO A 420 -3.26 -18.62 -20.91
C PRO A 420 -4.13 -19.10 -19.74
N ALA A 421 -5.44 -18.97 -19.88
CA ALA A 421 -6.44 -19.45 -18.95
C ALA A 421 -6.27 -20.95 -18.66
N GLY A 422 -6.20 -21.31 -17.38
CA GLY A 422 -6.02 -22.70 -16.93
C GLY A 422 -4.63 -23.30 -17.18
N ALA A 423 -3.68 -22.56 -17.76
CA ALA A 423 -2.31 -23.02 -17.94
C ALA A 423 -1.64 -23.30 -16.59
N LYS A 424 -1.05 -24.51 -16.46
CA LYS A 424 -0.24 -24.90 -15.29
C LYS A 424 1.20 -24.38 -15.38
N GLN A 425 1.62 -24.02 -16.58
CA GLN A 425 2.92 -23.43 -16.92
C GLN A 425 3.09 -22.05 -16.26
N GLN A 426 4.33 -21.58 -16.20
CA GLN A 426 4.67 -20.23 -15.74
C GLN A 426 4.34 -19.16 -16.80
N PHE A 427 4.52 -17.87 -16.48
CA PHE A 427 4.43 -16.83 -17.49
C PHE A 427 5.54 -16.97 -18.53
N ALA A 428 5.21 -16.66 -19.78
CA ALA A 428 6.09 -16.79 -20.94
C ALA A 428 5.97 -15.54 -21.82
N LEU A 429 6.96 -15.33 -22.69
CA LEU A 429 7.00 -14.17 -23.59
C LEU A 429 6.29 -14.49 -24.90
N TYR A 430 5.42 -13.58 -25.35
CA TYR A 430 4.69 -13.70 -26.61
C TYR A 430 4.73 -12.39 -27.40
N TRP A 431 4.64 -12.51 -28.71
CA TRP A 431 4.04 -11.48 -29.55
C TRP A 431 2.52 -11.69 -29.52
N GLN A 432 1.73 -10.62 -29.48
CA GLN A 432 0.27 -10.70 -29.55
C GLN A 432 -0.34 -9.48 -30.24
N ASP A 433 -1.48 -9.67 -30.94
CA ASP A 433 -2.28 -8.57 -31.48
C ASP A 433 -3.48 -8.18 -30.59
N ILE A 434 -4.13 -7.07 -30.96
CA ILE A 434 -5.31 -6.50 -30.29
C ILE A 434 -6.53 -7.43 -30.26
N ASP A 435 -6.61 -8.40 -31.17
CA ASP A 435 -7.67 -9.40 -31.26
C ASP A 435 -7.31 -10.69 -30.49
N GLY A 436 -6.10 -10.75 -29.92
CA GLY A 436 -5.63 -11.83 -29.04
C GLY A 436 -4.84 -12.93 -29.76
N ASN A 437 -4.60 -12.81 -31.07
CA ASN A 437 -3.73 -13.74 -31.79
C ASN A 437 -2.31 -13.67 -31.21
N ARG A 438 -1.82 -14.76 -30.64
CA ARG A 438 -0.48 -14.84 -30.04
C ARG A 438 0.49 -15.71 -30.83
N GLU A 439 1.78 -15.50 -30.60
CA GLU A 439 2.90 -16.34 -31.02
C GLU A 439 3.91 -16.44 -29.86
N LEU A 440 4.17 -17.67 -29.37
CA LEU A 440 5.13 -17.90 -28.29
C LEU A 440 6.56 -17.52 -28.73
N LEU A 441 7.27 -16.74 -27.93
CA LEU A 441 8.66 -16.32 -28.18
C LEU A 441 9.64 -17.05 -27.24
N VAL A 442 9.36 -17.10 -25.94
CA VAL A 442 10.20 -17.79 -24.94
C VAL A 442 9.35 -18.37 -23.82
N ARG A 443 9.57 -19.64 -23.48
CA ARG A 443 9.01 -20.30 -22.29
C ARG A 443 10.12 -20.97 -21.49
N ASP A 444 10.15 -20.76 -20.17
CA ASP A 444 10.98 -21.55 -19.27
C ASP A 444 10.11 -22.62 -18.56
N GLY A 445 10.70 -23.78 -18.26
CA GLY A 445 9.99 -24.92 -17.68
C GLY A 445 9.77 -24.86 -16.17
N LYS A 446 10.38 -23.90 -15.46
CA LYS A 446 10.40 -23.81 -13.99
C LYS A 446 10.05 -22.42 -13.47
N THR A 447 10.52 -21.38 -14.15
CA THR A 447 10.47 -19.98 -13.73
C THR A 447 9.66 -19.14 -14.73
N SER A 448 9.08 -18.01 -14.31
CA SER A 448 8.40 -17.11 -15.25
C SER A 448 9.41 -16.27 -16.03
N CYS A 449 9.21 -16.13 -17.35
CA CYS A 449 9.94 -15.17 -18.18
C CYS A 449 9.14 -13.86 -18.21
N ASN A 450 9.74 -12.77 -17.75
CA ASN A 450 9.06 -11.50 -17.44
C ASN A 450 9.74 -10.31 -18.14
N GLN A 451 8.98 -9.22 -18.29
CA GLN A 451 9.39 -7.89 -18.77
C GLN A 451 10.37 -7.93 -19.95
N GLN A 452 9.84 -8.28 -21.12
CA GLN A 452 10.56 -8.18 -22.38
C GLN A 452 10.66 -6.74 -22.90
N VAL A 453 11.87 -6.30 -23.22
CA VAL A 453 12.17 -4.98 -23.81
C VAL A 453 13.07 -5.16 -25.06
N PRO A 454 12.75 -4.51 -26.19
CA PRO A 454 13.60 -4.55 -27.38
C PRO A 454 15.02 -4.02 -27.11
N LEU A 455 16.03 -4.82 -27.44
CA LEU A 455 17.45 -4.47 -27.36
C LEU A 455 17.93 -3.89 -28.69
N ALA A 456 17.44 -2.68 -28.99
CA ALA A 456 17.72 -1.92 -30.20
C ALA A 456 17.81 -0.41 -29.88
N PRO A 457 18.52 0.39 -30.70
CA PRO A 457 18.45 1.84 -30.61
C PRO A 457 17.01 2.35 -30.83
N ARG A 458 16.60 3.37 -30.08
CA ARG A 458 15.28 3.99 -30.15
C ARG A 458 15.40 5.52 -30.24
N PRO A 459 14.47 6.23 -30.92
CA PRO A 459 14.49 7.70 -30.95
C PRO A 459 14.51 8.30 -29.54
N LEU A 460 15.27 9.37 -29.36
CA LEU A 460 15.21 10.20 -28.17
C LEU A 460 13.95 11.10 -28.23
N PRO A 461 13.05 11.03 -27.23
CA PRO A 461 11.97 11.99 -27.08
C PRO A 461 12.49 13.43 -26.87
N PRO A 462 11.66 14.46 -27.10
CA PRO A 462 12.02 15.86 -26.82
C PRO A 462 12.43 16.07 -25.36
N VAL A 463 13.62 16.62 -25.13
CA VAL A 463 14.06 17.03 -23.79
C VAL A 463 13.59 18.45 -23.51
N LYS A 464 12.67 18.61 -22.56
CA LYS A 464 12.36 19.93 -21.97
C LYS A 464 13.58 20.39 -21.15
N ALA A 465 13.93 21.67 -21.25
CA ALA A 465 14.92 22.27 -20.36
C ALA A 465 14.51 22.08 -18.88
N ASN A 466 15.45 21.64 -18.04
CA ASN A 466 15.23 21.46 -16.61
C ASN A 466 15.04 22.84 -15.94
N MET A 467 13.89 23.02 -15.28
CA MET A 467 13.51 24.29 -14.65
C MET A 467 13.70 24.30 -13.12
N VAL A 468 14.27 23.25 -12.53
CA VAL A 468 14.38 23.10 -11.08
C VAL A 468 15.58 23.88 -10.54
N ASP A 469 15.28 24.90 -9.74
CA ASP A 469 16.26 25.76 -9.07
C ASP A 469 16.46 25.30 -7.62
N HIS A 470 17.34 24.32 -7.42
CA HIS A 470 17.71 23.78 -6.11
C HIS A 470 18.41 24.79 -5.16
N THR A 471 18.55 26.07 -5.54
CA THR A 471 18.93 27.13 -4.60
C THR A 471 17.73 27.70 -3.83
N ARG A 472 16.50 27.37 -4.26
CA ARG A 472 15.24 27.75 -3.61
C ARG A 472 14.68 26.63 -2.74
N ASP A 473 13.80 27.02 -1.85
CA ASP A 473 13.04 26.17 -0.92
C ASP A 473 11.51 26.21 -1.20
N ALA A 474 11.06 27.02 -2.16
CA ALA A 474 9.66 27.24 -2.49
C ALA A 474 9.34 27.07 -3.99
N GLY A 475 8.07 26.78 -4.28
CA GLY A 475 7.44 26.87 -5.60
C GLY A 475 6.27 27.86 -5.59
N VAL A 476 5.56 27.96 -6.71
CA VAL A 476 4.37 28.82 -6.91
C VAL A 476 3.22 28.00 -7.49
N PHE A 477 2.03 28.13 -6.90
CA PHE A 477 0.78 27.75 -7.54
C PHE A 477 0.07 28.98 -8.13
N TYR A 478 -0.51 28.81 -9.32
CA TYR A 478 -1.43 29.76 -9.95
C TYR A 478 -2.74 29.05 -10.32
N VAL A 479 -3.86 29.65 -9.92
CA VAL A 479 -5.22 29.25 -10.28
C VAL A 479 -5.84 30.39 -11.06
N GLN A 480 -6.23 30.14 -12.31
CA GLN A 480 -6.79 31.18 -13.16
C GLN A 480 -8.19 31.64 -12.69
N ASP A 481 -9.11 30.71 -12.44
CA ASP A 481 -10.43 30.99 -11.87
C ASP A 481 -10.97 29.77 -11.10
N VAL A 482 -11.06 29.84 -9.77
CA VAL A 482 -11.59 28.72 -8.95
C VAL A 482 -13.01 28.30 -9.34
N TYR A 483 -13.80 29.20 -9.92
CA TYR A 483 -15.17 28.93 -10.36
C TYR A 483 -15.25 28.26 -11.75
N HIS A 484 -14.11 28.01 -12.40
CA HIS A 484 -14.04 27.21 -13.61
C HIS A 484 -13.88 25.71 -13.27
N GLY A 485 -14.57 24.85 -14.03
CA GLY A 485 -14.55 23.39 -13.83
C GLY A 485 -15.62 22.87 -12.83
N PRO A 486 -15.80 21.55 -12.77
CA PRO A 486 -16.82 20.89 -11.95
C PRO A 486 -16.65 21.09 -10.43
N GLY A 487 -15.45 21.40 -9.93
CA GLY A 487 -15.16 21.49 -8.50
C GLY A 487 -15.98 22.55 -7.74
N LEU A 488 -16.44 23.61 -8.40
CA LEU A 488 -17.35 24.62 -7.85
C LEU A 488 -18.68 24.74 -8.64
N ALA A 489 -19.08 23.70 -9.36
CA ALA A 489 -20.33 23.72 -10.12
C ALA A 489 -21.54 24.05 -9.22
N GLY A 490 -22.26 25.13 -9.55
CA GLY A 490 -23.43 25.61 -8.81
C GLY A 490 -23.13 26.55 -7.62
N VAL A 491 -21.86 26.92 -7.37
CA VAL A 491 -21.50 27.93 -6.35
C VAL A 491 -21.49 29.32 -6.96
N GLU A 492 -22.01 30.31 -6.23
CA GLU A 492 -22.07 31.70 -6.68
C GLU A 492 -20.68 32.36 -6.69
N ARG A 493 -20.36 33.13 -7.73
CA ARG A 493 -19.09 33.85 -7.80
C ARG A 493 -18.99 34.86 -6.65
N GLY A 494 -17.97 34.68 -5.82
CA GLY A 494 -17.72 35.49 -4.64
C GLY A 494 -18.14 34.82 -3.33
N THR A 495 -18.67 33.58 -3.33
CA THR A 495 -18.81 32.79 -2.10
C THR A 495 -17.43 32.55 -1.45
N VAL A 496 -16.46 32.07 -2.24
CA VAL A 496 -15.07 31.86 -1.81
C VAL A 496 -14.37 33.21 -1.60
N LYS A 497 -13.65 33.34 -0.49
CA LYS A 497 -12.86 34.53 -0.09
C LYS A 497 -11.36 34.27 -0.02
N SER A 498 -10.97 33.05 0.37
CA SER A 498 -9.58 32.63 0.50
C SER A 498 -9.42 31.14 0.23
N LEU A 499 -8.17 30.70 0.10
CA LEU A 499 -7.76 29.32 -0.10
C LEU A 499 -6.84 28.92 1.05
N ARG A 500 -7.23 27.92 1.85
CA ARG A 500 -6.40 27.31 2.90
C ARG A 500 -5.41 26.35 2.24
N VAL A 501 -4.13 26.48 2.58
CA VAL A 501 -3.08 25.53 2.17
C VAL A 501 -2.73 24.64 3.36
N ILE A 502 -2.79 23.32 3.15
CA ILE A 502 -2.55 22.31 4.17
C ILE A 502 -1.47 21.36 3.68
N ALA A 503 -0.37 21.24 4.41
CA ALA A 503 0.66 20.23 4.19
C ALA A 503 0.29 18.90 4.87
N LEU A 504 0.69 17.79 4.24
CA LEU A 504 0.59 16.43 4.76
C LEU A 504 1.96 15.94 5.25
N ASP A 505 2.00 15.25 6.39
CA ASP A 505 3.16 14.44 6.80
C ASP A 505 2.77 12.95 6.83
N PHE A 506 3.67 12.09 6.37
CA PHE A 506 3.42 10.67 6.12
C PHE A 506 4.18 9.78 7.11
N ARG A 507 3.50 8.76 7.65
CA ARG A 507 4.00 7.93 8.75
C ARG A 507 5.28 7.14 8.41
N ALA A 508 6.28 7.17 9.29
CA ALA A 508 7.55 6.47 9.11
C ALA A 508 7.48 4.96 9.43
N ALA A 509 6.66 4.59 10.41
CA ALA A 509 6.47 3.20 10.82
C ALA A 509 5.04 2.86 11.21
N GLY A 510 4.70 1.57 11.06
CA GLY A 510 3.41 1.00 11.43
C GLY A 510 3.42 0.61 12.90
N VAL A 511 2.64 1.34 13.71
CA VAL A 511 2.60 1.21 15.18
C VAL A 511 1.15 1.27 15.65
N GLY A 512 0.65 0.17 16.22
CA GLY A 512 -0.76 0.05 16.60
C GLY A 512 -1.71 0.11 15.40
N SER A 513 -3.01 -0.03 15.65
CA SER A 513 -4.01 0.12 14.60
C SER A 513 -5.41 0.51 15.08
N ASN A 514 -6.20 1.04 14.16
CA ASN A 514 -7.65 1.22 14.23
C ASN A 514 -8.28 0.68 12.93
N GLY A 515 -9.59 0.83 12.71
CA GLY A 515 -10.25 0.44 11.46
C GLY A 515 -11.26 1.47 10.95
N ASN A 516 -11.09 1.91 9.69
CA ASN A 516 -11.98 2.85 9.01
C ASN A 516 -12.96 2.12 8.07
N ARG A 517 -14.19 2.65 7.90
CA ARG A 517 -15.22 2.09 6.99
C ARG A 517 -16.07 3.18 6.34
N GLY A 518 -16.49 2.95 5.09
CA GLY A 518 -17.32 3.87 4.32
C GLY A 518 -17.73 3.32 2.94
N PRO A 519 -18.31 4.14 2.05
CA PRO A 519 -18.73 3.76 0.70
C PRO A 519 -17.68 3.03 -0.15
N ALA A 520 -16.40 3.35 0.02
CA ALA A 520 -15.29 2.78 -0.74
C ALA A 520 -14.68 1.51 -0.11
N GLY A 521 -15.21 1.04 1.03
CA GLY A 521 -14.82 -0.22 1.65
C GLY A 521 -14.51 -0.09 3.14
N GLY A 522 -13.59 -0.92 3.60
CA GLY A 522 -13.05 -0.87 4.96
C GLY A 522 -11.59 -1.26 4.98
N ALA A 523 -10.82 -0.65 5.87
CA ALA A 523 -9.39 -0.85 5.98
C ALA A 523 -8.91 -0.79 7.43
N LEU A 524 -7.74 -1.38 7.68
CA LEU A 524 -6.91 -1.06 8.83
C LEU A 524 -6.45 0.41 8.73
N VAL A 525 -6.08 1.00 9.87
CA VAL A 525 -5.43 2.31 9.95
C VAL A 525 -4.21 2.16 10.85
N SER A 526 -3.02 2.25 10.26
CA SER A 526 -1.72 2.09 10.92
C SER A 526 -1.27 3.42 11.50
N THR A 527 -0.80 3.41 12.76
CA THR A 527 -0.39 4.64 13.47
C THR A 527 -1.47 5.73 13.38
N PRO A 528 -2.72 5.43 13.82
CA PRO A 528 -3.88 6.26 13.54
C PRO A 528 -3.83 7.59 14.29
N VAL A 529 -3.97 8.70 13.56
CA VAL A 529 -4.05 10.06 14.12
C VAL A 529 -5.49 10.54 14.35
N SER A 530 -6.49 9.73 13.98
CA SER A 530 -7.92 10.02 14.11
C SER A 530 -8.79 8.75 14.27
N ILE A 531 -10.09 8.93 14.56
CA ILE A 531 -11.13 7.88 14.45
C ILE A 531 -12.07 8.22 13.30
N GLN A 532 -12.11 7.43 12.22
CA GLN A 532 -12.91 7.67 11.01
C GLN A 532 -12.68 9.04 10.32
N GLY A 533 -11.66 9.79 10.76
CA GLY A 533 -11.20 11.07 10.21
C GLY A 533 -9.92 10.90 9.40
N THR A 534 -9.16 11.97 9.24
CA THR A 534 -7.93 12.04 8.41
C THR A 534 -7.00 10.83 8.55
N TRP A 535 -6.46 10.36 7.42
CA TRP A 535 -5.40 9.36 7.36
C TRP A 535 -4.11 9.87 8.00
N ASP A 536 -3.75 11.12 7.70
CA ASP A 536 -2.44 11.73 7.94
C ASP A 536 -2.47 12.89 8.94
N VAL A 537 -1.29 13.23 9.46
CA VAL A 537 -1.04 14.52 10.12
C VAL A 537 -1.21 15.65 9.11
N LYS A 538 -2.00 16.66 9.48
CA LYS A 538 -2.31 17.83 8.65
C LYS A 538 -1.82 19.10 9.31
N THR A 539 -1.00 19.86 8.59
CA THR A 539 -0.40 21.13 9.03
C THR A 539 -0.99 22.27 8.20
N VAL A 540 -1.70 23.21 8.83
CA VAL A 540 -2.17 24.42 8.14
C VAL A 540 -0.97 25.35 7.95
N LEU A 541 -0.55 25.57 6.71
CA LEU A 541 0.54 26.50 6.38
C LEU A 541 0.05 27.95 6.46
N GLY A 542 -1.20 28.19 6.04
CA GLY A 542 -1.83 29.50 6.06
C GLY A 542 -2.99 29.59 5.08
N THR A 543 -3.34 30.82 4.70
CA THR A 543 -4.33 31.11 3.64
C THR A 543 -3.79 32.07 2.59
N ALA A 544 -4.13 31.82 1.33
CA ALA A 544 -3.92 32.74 0.21
C ALA A 544 -5.23 33.49 -0.11
N PRO A 545 -5.17 34.75 -0.58
CA PRO A 545 -6.36 35.47 -1.03
C PRO A 545 -6.90 34.87 -2.34
N VAL A 546 -8.23 34.84 -2.48
CA VAL A 546 -8.90 34.60 -3.76
C VAL A 546 -9.48 35.93 -4.22
N HIS A 547 -9.06 36.39 -5.40
CA HIS A 547 -9.46 37.69 -5.93
C HIS A 547 -10.92 37.68 -6.44
N PRO A 548 -11.57 38.85 -6.63
CA PRO A 548 -12.96 38.92 -7.11
C PRO A 548 -13.21 38.28 -8.49
N ASP A 549 -12.18 38.14 -9.32
CA ASP A 549 -12.23 37.42 -10.60
C ASP A 549 -12.04 35.89 -10.44
N GLY A 550 -11.94 35.39 -9.21
CA GLY A 550 -11.72 33.98 -8.88
C GLY A 550 -10.27 33.51 -8.96
N SER A 551 -9.33 34.37 -9.34
CA SER A 551 -7.92 34.01 -9.46
C SER A 551 -7.20 33.94 -8.10
N ALA A 552 -6.12 33.15 -8.02
CA ALA A 552 -5.20 33.10 -6.90
C ALA A 552 -3.77 32.76 -7.38
N MET A 553 -2.75 33.34 -6.76
CA MET A 553 -1.34 33.02 -7.02
C MET A 553 -0.56 33.12 -5.72
N PHE A 554 0.13 32.05 -5.31
CA PHE A 554 0.75 31.98 -3.99
C PHE A 554 1.97 31.06 -3.92
N HIS A 555 2.86 31.38 -2.98
CA HIS A 555 4.01 30.54 -2.65
C HIS A 555 3.61 29.34 -1.79
N VAL A 556 4.34 28.24 -1.97
CA VAL A 556 4.31 27.06 -1.09
C VAL A 556 5.73 26.51 -0.92
N PRO A 557 6.05 25.84 0.20
CA PRO A 557 7.29 25.09 0.33
C PRO A 557 7.40 24.02 -0.77
N ALA A 558 8.57 23.93 -1.39
CA ALA A 558 8.91 22.85 -2.31
C ALA A 558 9.01 21.51 -1.56
N HIS A 559 8.95 20.39 -2.30
CA HIS A 559 9.10 19.03 -1.75
C HIS A 559 8.12 18.68 -0.62
N THR A 560 7.05 19.47 -0.49
CA THR A 560 6.02 19.34 0.54
C THR A 560 4.70 18.95 -0.14
N PRO A 561 4.09 17.80 0.22
CA PRO A 561 2.79 17.42 -0.30
C PRO A 561 1.72 18.33 0.32
N VAL A 562 1.03 19.11 -0.52
CA VAL A 562 -0.01 20.05 -0.10
C VAL A 562 -1.35 19.74 -0.77
N TYR A 563 -2.44 20.04 -0.06
CA TYR A 563 -3.78 20.10 -0.63
C TYR A 563 -4.49 21.39 -0.19
N PHE A 564 -5.59 21.70 -0.88
CA PHE A 564 -6.27 22.99 -0.76
C PHE A 564 -7.71 22.85 -0.28
N GLN A 565 -8.17 23.85 0.48
CA GLN A 565 -9.59 24.05 0.79
C GLN A 565 -10.01 25.46 0.41
N LEU A 566 -11.06 25.60 -0.39
CA LEU A 566 -11.64 26.90 -0.72
C LEU A 566 -12.56 27.33 0.43
N LEU A 567 -12.41 28.55 0.92
CA LEU A 567 -13.07 29.01 2.14
C LEU A 567 -14.11 30.10 1.87
N ASP A 568 -15.28 30.01 2.51
CA ASP A 568 -16.29 31.08 2.48
C ASP A 568 -16.02 32.19 3.50
N ALA A 569 -16.90 33.19 3.53
CA ALA A 569 -16.84 34.36 4.42
C ALA A 569 -16.87 34.04 5.93
N ASN A 570 -17.06 32.77 6.31
CA ASN A 570 -17.00 32.27 7.69
C ASN A 570 -15.82 31.31 7.95
N ASN A 571 -14.80 31.27 7.08
CA ASN A 571 -13.64 30.36 7.20
C ASN A 571 -14.03 28.86 7.15
N HIS A 572 -15.18 28.53 6.57
CA HIS A 572 -15.63 27.16 6.34
C HIS A 572 -15.21 26.65 4.96
N ALA A 573 -14.84 25.37 4.84
CA ALA A 573 -14.59 24.72 3.56
C ALA A 573 -15.85 24.64 2.66
N VAL A 574 -15.77 25.28 1.50
CA VAL A 574 -16.71 25.18 0.36
C VAL A 574 -16.43 23.95 -0.47
N GLN A 575 -15.15 23.69 -0.76
CA GLN A 575 -14.68 22.52 -1.49
C GLN A 575 -13.28 22.14 -1.00
N THR A 576 -12.98 20.84 -1.01
CA THR A 576 -11.69 20.27 -0.59
C THR A 576 -11.07 19.49 -1.75
N MET A 577 -9.79 19.73 -2.03
CA MET A 577 -9.01 18.90 -2.95
C MET A 577 -8.76 17.52 -2.32
N ARG A 578 -9.27 16.45 -2.94
CA ARG A 578 -9.21 15.06 -2.44
C ARG A 578 -8.12 14.24 -3.14
N SER A 579 -6.93 14.84 -3.14
CA SER A 579 -5.64 14.38 -3.64
C SER A 579 -4.58 15.38 -3.09
N TRP A 580 -3.30 15.25 -3.41
CA TRP A 580 -2.27 16.25 -3.09
C TRP A 580 -1.43 16.62 -4.33
N ALA A 581 -0.89 17.83 -4.32
CA ALA A 581 0.14 18.28 -5.26
C ALA A 581 1.46 18.53 -4.50
N GLN A 582 2.58 18.52 -5.22
CA GLN A 582 3.88 18.94 -4.72
C GLN A 582 4.61 19.69 -5.83
N LEU A 583 5.52 20.60 -5.47
CA LEU A 583 6.33 21.36 -6.42
C LEU A 583 7.82 21.09 -6.20
N GLN A 584 8.58 21.08 -7.30
CA GLN A 584 10.04 21.17 -7.23
C GLN A 584 10.49 22.60 -6.87
N PRO A 585 11.70 22.78 -6.31
CA PRO A 585 12.30 24.09 -6.10
C PRO A 585 12.25 25.01 -7.33
N GLY A 586 11.65 26.19 -7.17
CA GLY A 586 11.49 27.18 -8.25
C GLY A 586 10.38 26.88 -9.28
N GLU A 587 9.67 25.76 -9.16
CA GLU A 587 8.58 25.42 -10.08
C GLU A 587 7.40 26.40 -9.96
N THR A 588 6.77 26.73 -11.10
CA THR A 588 5.46 27.38 -11.15
C THR A 588 4.46 26.45 -11.83
N PHE A 589 3.43 26.04 -11.10
CA PHE A 589 2.35 25.19 -11.61
C PHE A 589 1.06 25.99 -11.81
N SER A 590 0.33 25.70 -12.88
CA SER A 590 -0.89 26.42 -13.27
C SER A 590 -2.05 25.46 -13.50
N CYS A 591 -3.23 25.78 -12.97
CA CYS A 591 -4.50 25.19 -13.39
C CYS A 591 -5.48 26.28 -13.87
N ALA A 592 -6.37 25.91 -14.79
CA ALA A 592 -7.41 26.79 -15.30
C ALA A 592 -8.53 27.00 -14.28
N GLY A 593 -8.80 26.02 -13.41
CA GLY A 593 -9.76 26.15 -12.32
C GLY A 593 -9.68 25.03 -11.30
N CYS A 594 -10.84 24.53 -10.87
CA CYS A 594 -10.96 23.47 -9.87
C CYS A 594 -11.40 22.16 -10.51
N HIS A 595 -10.41 21.32 -10.84
CA HIS A 595 -10.55 20.04 -11.53
C HIS A 595 -11.22 20.17 -12.90
N GLU A 596 -10.80 21.15 -13.70
CA GLU A 596 -11.18 21.26 -15.11
C GLU A 596 -10.90 19.99 -15.93
N ASP A 597 -11.62 19.81 -17.03
CA ASP A 597 -11.26 18.81 -18.04
C ASP A 597 -9.97 19.25 -18.75
N LYS A 598 -8.92 18.44 -18.65
CA LYS A 598 -7.60 18.69 -19.25
C LYS A 598 -7.60 18.64 -20.78
N ASN A 599 -8.71 18.22 -21.39
CA ASN A 599 -8.92 18.28 -22.84
C ASN A 599 -9.59 19.61 -23.27
N SER A 600 -10.02 20.45 -22.32
CA SER A 600 -10.52 21.81 -22.58
C SER A 600 -9.40 22.84 -22.63
N ALA A 601 -9.58 23.89 -23.44
CA ALA A 601 -8.70 25.06 -23.41
C ALA A 601 -8.98 25.92 -22.15
N PRO A 602 -7.95 26.52 -21.51
CA PRO A 602 -8.16 27.46 -20.41
C PRO A 602 -9.04 28.66 -20.81
N PRO A 603 -9.82 29.25 -19.88
CA PRO A 603 -10.69 30.39 -20.18
C PRO A 603 -9.97 31.54 -20.88
N ALA A 604 -10.48 31.97 -22.03
CA ALA A 604 -9.95 33.14 -22.73
C ALA A 604 -10.25 34.42 -21.93
N GLY A 605 -9.21 35.16 -21.54
CA GLY A 605 -9.36 36.30 -20.63
C GLY A 605 -8.22 37.30 -20.70
N ARG A 606 -8.42 38.45 -20.03
CA ARG A 606 -7.35 39.41 -19.73
C ARG A 606 -6.50 38.86 -18.57
N MET A 607 -5.27 39.36 -18.43
CA MET A 607 -4.39 39.06 -17.29
C MET A 607 -5.15 39.23 -15.96
N THR A 608 -5.16 38.19 -15.13
CA THR A 608 -5.97 38.10 -13.90
C THR A 608 -5.50 39.07 -12.82
N ALA A 609 -6.31 39.26 -11.78
CA ALA A 609 -5.92 40.02 -10.59
C ALA A 609 -4.71 39.39 -9.89
N ALA A 610 -4.67 38.07 -9.77
CA ALA A 610 -3.52 37.35 -9.20
C ALA A 610 -2.25 37.55 -10.04
N MET A 611 -2.31 37.43 -11.37
CA MET A 611 -1.15 37.71 -12.24
C MET A 611 -0.65 39.17 -12.16
N LYS A 612 -1.52 40.14 -11.81
CA LYS A 612 -1.13 41.55 -11.59
C LYS A 612 -0.51 41.77 -10.21
N ALA A 613 -0.95 41.04 -9.20
CA ALA A 613 -0.41 41.10 -7.85
C ALA A 613 0.90 40.30 -7.70
N GLY A 614 1.11 39.29 -8.55
CA GLY A 614 2.19 38.31 -8.43
C GLY A 614 1.88 37.25 -7.35
N PRO A 615 2.79 36.29 -7.12
CA PRO A 615 2.69 35.35 -6.02
C PRO A 615 2.54 36.08 -4.68
N GLN A 616 1.54 35.69 -3.90
CA GLN A 616 1.35 36.17 -2.53
C GLN A 616 1.96 35.19 -1.53
N GLU A 617 2.51 35.71 -0.44
CA GLU A 617 2.83 34.88 0.72
C GLU A 617 1.56 34.40 1.42
N LEU A 618 1.65 33.23 2.07
CA LEU A 618 0.54 32.70 2.86
C LEU A 618 0.36 33.53 4.13
N THR A 619 -0.86 34.01 4.38
CA THR A 619 -1.23 34.60 5.68
C THR A 619 -1.18 33.49 6.73
N PRO A 620 -0.30 33.54 7.74
CA PRO A 620 -0.11 32.45 8.69
C PRO A 620 -1.36 32.15 9.52
N TRP A 621 -1.51 30.90 9.96
CA TRP A 621 -2.59 30.46 10.85
C TRP A 621 -2.29 30.72 12.34
N ASP A 622 -1.03 30.53 12.72
CA ASP A 622 -0.43 30.91 14.01
C ASP A 622 1.04 31.32 13.75
N ASP A 623 1.77 31.73 14.80
CA ASP A 623 3.19 32.15 14.75
C ASP A 623 4.14 31.17 14.03
N ALA A 624 3.83 29.87 14.05
CA ALA A 624 4.57 28.84 13.33
C ALA A 624 3.62 27.69 12.88
N PRO A 625 3.69 27.24 11.60
CA PRO A 625 2.96 26.06 11.14
C PRO A 625 3.34 24.81 11.93
N ARG A 626 2.33 24.05 12.36
CA ARG A 626 2.45 22.77 13.08
C ARG A 626 1.27 21.87 12.73
N GLY A 627 1.42 20.56 12.92
CA GLY A 627 0.33 19.62 12.75
C GLY A 627 -0.81 19.89 13.73
N PHE A 628 -2.05 19.82 13.26
CA PHE A 628 -3.24 20.18 14.01
C PHE A 628 -3.60 19.08 15.02
N SER A 629 -3.55 19.40 16.32
CA SER A 629 -3.91 18.48 17.41
C SER A 629 -5.19 18.91 18.11
N PHE A 630 -6.12 17.98 18.33
CA PHE A 630 -7.30 18.25 19.15
C PHE A 630 -6.94 18.68 20.57
N HIS A 631 -5.88 18.09 21.15
CA HIS A 631 -5.42 18.39 22.50
C HIS A 631 -4.80 19.77 22.63
N ARG A 632 -4.13 20.27 21.58
CA ARG A 632 -3.57 21.65 21.56
C ARG A 632 -4.60 22.70 21.17
N GLU A 633 -5.36 22.45 20.11
CA GLU A 633 -6.13 23.50 19.44
C GLU A 633 -7.60 23.59 19.92
N ILE A 634 -8.19 22.47 20.36
CA ILE A 634 -9.64 22.37 20.67
C ILE A 634 -9.91 22.16 22.15
N GLN A 635 -9.19 21.26 22.83
CA GLN A 635 -9.42 20.98 24.25
C GLN A 635 -9.39 22.25 25.13
N PRO A 636 -8.47 23.22 24.96
CA PRO A 636 -8.48 24.45 25.77
C PRO A 636 -9.74 25.31 25.61
N ILE A 637 -10.37 25.26 24.43
CA ILE A 637 -11.65 25.94 24.17
C ILE A 637 -12.78 25.24 24.95
N LEU A 638 -12.78 23.91 24.97
CA LEU A 638 -13.74 23.11 25.74
C LEU A 638 -13.55 23.30 27.25
N ASP A 639 -12.30 23.32 27.74
CA ASP A 639 -11.97 23.55 29.14
C ASP A 639 -12.49 24.90 29.63
N LYS A 640 -12.23 25.96 28.85
CA LYS A 640 -12.61 27.34 29.14
C LYS A 640 -14.13 27.58 29.14
N HIS A 641 -14.85 26.98 28.19
CA HIS A 641 -16.25 27.35 27.92
C HIS A 641 -17.28 26.27 28.25
N CYS A 642 -16.96 25.01 27.94
CA CYS A 642 -17.92 23.92 27.81
C CYS A 642 -17.89 22.92 28.99
N ILE A 643 -16.72 22.68 29.60
CA ILE A 643 -16.59 21.67 30.66
C ILE A 643 -17.51 21.96 31.84
N ARG A 644 -17.72 23.21 32.26
CA ARG A 644 -18.67 23.55 33.34
C ARG A 644 -20.07 22.91 33.18
N CYS A 645 -20.57 22.78 31.95
CA CYS A 645 -21.84 22.11 31.65
C CYS A 645 -21.67 20.62 31.34
N HIS A 646 -20.51 20.22 30.82
CA HIS A 646 -20.16 18.86 30.39
C HIS A 646 -19.20 18.12 31.34
N HIS A 647 -19.15 18.51 32.61
CA HIS A 647 -18.35 17.86 33.64
C HIS A 647 -19.14 16.71 34.24
N VAL A 648 -19.15 15.56 33.56
CA VAL A 648 -19.73 14.35 34.14
C VAL A 648 -18.76 13.80 35.19
N ALA A 649 -19.14 13.90 36.47
CA ALA A 649 -18.34 13.43 37.59
C ALA A 649 -18.32 11.89 37.63
N GLY A 650 -17.23 11.30 37.13
CA GLY A 650 -17.13 9.87 36.82
C GLY A 650 -17.74 9.54 35.45
N LYS A 651 -17.53 8.30 34.97
CA LYS A 651 -17.97 7.88 33.63
C LYS A 651 -19.42 8.28 33.33
N ALA A 652 -19.60 8.96 32.20
CA ALA A 652 -20.90 9.22 31.61
C ALA A 652 -21.60 7.90 31.25
N PRO A 653 -22.95 7.85 31.27
CA PRO A 653 -23.68 6.67 30.82
C PRO A 653 -23.31 6.34 29.37
N ALA A 654 -23.31 5.05 29.03
CA ALA A 654 -22.97 4.56 27.70
C ALA A 654 -24.09 4.84 26.66
N GLY A 655 -24.38 6.12 26.44
CA GLY A 655 -25.44 6.65 25.57
C GLY A 655 -25.03 6.84 24.10
N ALA A 656 -23.87 6.32 23.68
CA ALA A 656 -23.44 6.30 22.29
C ALA A 656 -23.67 4.91 21.72
N ALA A 657 -24.79 4.71 21.02
CA ALA A 657 -25.07 3.46 20.33
C ALA A 657 -24.02 3.22 19.23
N ASP A 658 -23.13 2.26 19.51
CA ASP A 658 -22.18 1.64 18.58
C ASP A 658 -22.86 1.27 17.25
N GLY A 659 -22.21 1.60 16.14
CA GLY A 659 -22.66 1.25 14.79
C GLY A 659 -22.36 -0.20 14.40
N SER A 660 -21.62 -0.95 15.23
CA SER A 660 -21.29 -2.34 14.93
C SER A 660 -22.52 -3.24 15.05
N ARG A 661 -22.83 -3.90 13.93
CA ARG A 661 -23.75 -5.02 13.89
C ARG A 661 -23.02 -6.21 14.52
N ARG A 662 -23.51 -6.71 15.66
CA ARG A 662 -22.89 -7.78 16.48
C ARG A 662 -22.08 -8.80 15.65
N PRO A 663 -20.81 -9.09 16.01
CA PRO A 663 -20.06 -10.21 15.44
C PRO A 663 -20.83 -11.53 15.59
N ARG A 664 -20.62 -12.46 14.64
CA ARG A 664 -21.17 -13.82 14.72
C ARG A 664 -20.23 -14.72 15.53
N LYS A 665 -20.74 -15.81 16.11
CA LYS A 665 -19.89 -16.82 16.78
C LYS A 665 -18.82 -17.34 15.81
N GLY A 666 -17.56 -17.19 16.19
CA GLY A 666 -16.40 -17.68 15.42
C GLY A 666 -15.06 -17.16 15.96
N ASP A 667 -15.02 -15.93 16.47
CA ASP A 667 -13.77 -15.24 16.80
C ASP A 667 -13.09 -15.76 18.08
N ALA A 668 -12.02 -16.54 17.91
CA ALA A 668 -11.18 -17.03 19.02
C ALA A 668 -10.36 -15.93 19.72
N ALA A 669 -10.34 -14.71 19.17
CA ALA A 669 -9.49 -13.60 19.59
C ALA A 669 -9.88 -12.92 20.93
N LEU A 670 -11.05 -13.22 21.49
CA LEU A 670 -11.57 -12.57 22.72
C LEU A 670 -11.09 -13.22 24.04
N ARG A 671 -10.13 -14.15 24.00
CA ARG A 671 -9.73 -14.96 25.16
C ARG A 671 -8.41 -14.50 25.77
N LYS A 672 -8.47 -13.54 26.70
CA LYS A 672 -7.28 -13.03 27.43
C LYS A 672 -6.52 -14.12 28.20
N TYR A 673 -7.22 -15.08 28.79
CA TYR A 673 -6.64 -16.18 29.58
C TYR A 673 -7.19 -17.56 29.19
N PRO A 674 -6.46 -18.67 29.47
CA PRO A 674 -6.93 -20.02 29.21
C PRO A 674 -8.23 -20.36 29.98
N GLN A 675 -9.11 -21.17 29.38
CA GLN A 675 -10.32 -21.64 30.05
C GLN A 675 -9.97 -22.62 31.17
N ALA A 676 -10.55 -22.41 32.35
CA ALA A 676 -10.50 -23.38 33.44
C ALA A 676 -11.54 -24.49 33.17
N ASP A 677 -11.07 -25.68 32.81
CA ASP A 677 -11.90 -26.88 32.78
C ASP A 677 -12.24 -27.30 34.22
N LEU A 678 -13.35 -26.78 34.74
CA LEU A 678 -13.76 -26.97 36.14
C LEU A 678 -14.00 -28.44 36.51
N ALA A 679 -14.26 -29.32 35.54
CA ALA A 679 -14.39 -30.76 35.78
C ALA A 679 -13.01 -31.45 35.97
N LYS A 680 -11.91 -30.80 35.61
CA LYS A 680 -10.52 -31.29 35.76
C LYS A 680 -9.69 -30.51 36.79
N VAL A 681 -10.29 -29.56 37.50
CA VAL A 681 -9.62 -28.73 38.52
C VAL A 681 -10.17 -29.06 39.91
N ARG A 682 -9.31 -29.56 40.82
CA ARG A 682 -9.65 -29.69 42.24
C ARG A 682 -9.67 -28.30 42.87
N LEU A 683 -10.86 -27.75 43.08
CA LEU A 683 -11.04 -26.55 43.90
C LEU A 683 -10.66 -26.86 45.36
N LEU A 684 -9.95 -25.93 46.00
CA LEU A 684 -9.67 -25.92 47.44
C LEU A 684 -10.75 -25.18 48.23
N THR A 685 -11.44 -24.25 47.56
CA THR A 685 -12.53 -23.45 48.13
C THR A 685 -13.69 -23.44 47.15
N ALA A 686 -14.94 -23.60 47.62
CA ALA A 686 -16.09 -23.58 46.71
C ALA A 686 -16.31 -22.22 46.03
N LEU A 687 -16.50 -22.25 44.70
CA LEU A 687 -17.10 -21.17 43.90
C LEU A 687 -18.56 -20.93 44.32
N GLY A 688 -19.05 -19.70 44.21
CA GLY A 688 -20.43 -19.38 44.55
C GLY A 688 -20.81 -19.49 46.03
N ALA A 689 -19.83 -19.63 46.91
CA ALA A 689 -20.05 -19.67 48.36
C ALA A 689 -20.21 -18.25 48.93
N ASP A 690 -20.51 -18.15 50.23
CA ASP A 690 -20.76 -16.87 50.89
C ASP A 690 -19.47 -16.03 51.10
N TRP A 691 -19.58 -14.74 50.83
CA TRP A 691 -18.59 -13.71 51.13
C TRP A 691 -19.23 -12.58 51.93
N SER A 692 -18.47 -11.97 52.85
CA SER A 692 -18.77 -10.63 53.36
C SER A 692 -18.47 -9.62 52.23
N TYR A 693 -19.34 -8.64 51.99
CA TYR A 693 -19.11 -7.61 50.98
C TYR A 693 -19.66 -6.23 51.36
N THR A 694 -19.10 -5.21 50.72
CA THR A 694 -19.59 -3.81 50.73
C THR A 694 -19.44 -3.21 49.33
N THR A 695 -20.35 -2.31 48.97
CA THR A 695 -20.27 -1.45 47.78
C THR A 695 -19.95 0.02 48.14
N THR A 696 -19.75 0.30 49.44
CA THR A 696 -19.12 1.53 49.95
C THR A 696 -17.65 1.27 50.25
N ARG A 697 -16.76 2.16 49.79
CA ARG A 697 -15.30 2.00 49.90
C ARG A 697 -14.87 1.84 51.37
N PRO A 698 -14.22 0.72 51.75
CA PRO A 698 -13.76 0.49 53.10
C PRO A 698 -12.47 1.28 53.42
N PRO A 699 -12.12 1.45 54.71
CA PRO A 699 -10.87 2.08 55.10
C PRO A 699 -9.65 1.23 54.72
N ALA A 700 -8.46 1.85 54.64
CA ALA A 700 -7.21 1.16 54.35
C ALA A 700 -6.91 0.05 55.37
N GLY A 701 -6.40 -1.09 54.92
CA GLY A 701 -6.17 -2.26 55.77
C GLY A 701 -7.32 -3.27 55.78
N TRP A 702 -8.43 -3.01 55.07
CA TRP A 702 -9.55 -3.96 54.93
C TRP A 702 -9.12 -5.32 54.37
N GLU A 703 -8.09 -5.34 53.52
CA GLU A 703 -7.52 -6.53 52.90
C GLU A 703 -6.78 -7.44 53.89
N LYS A 704 -6.47 -6.93 55.09
CA LYS A 704 -5.70 -7.63 56.14
C LYS A 704 -6.61 -8.48 57.03
N GLU A 705 -6.01 -9.47 57.67
CA GLU A 705 -6.72 -10.46 58.48
C GLU A 705 -7.40 -9.88 59.73
N THR A 706 -6.82 -8.82 60.30
CA THR A 706 -7.29 -8.18 61.54
C THR A 706 -8.48 -7.24 61.34
N PHE A 707 -8.90 -6.98 60.09
CA PHE A 707 -10.04 -6.12 59.82
C PHE A 707 -11.37 -6.82 60.13
N ASP A 708 -12.23 -6.11 60.89
CA ASP A 708 -13.58 -6.53 61.27
C ASP A 708 -14.59 -6.23 60.15
N ASP A 709 -15.12 -7.29 59.52
CA ASP A 709 -16.19 -7.24 58.52
C ASP A 709 -17.56 -7.67 59.08
N SER A 710 -17.74 -7.70 60.41
CA SER A 710 -19.03 -8.04 61.05
C SER A 710 -20.20 -7.15 60.60
N LYS A 711 -19.90 -5.93 60.12
CA LYS A 711 -20.85 -4.93 59.61
C LYS A 711 -21.09 -5.03 58.10
N TRP A 712 -20.41 -5.93 57.39
CA TRP A 712 -20.56 -6.11 55.94
C TRP A 712 -21.72 -7.08 55.64
N THR A 713 -22.41 -6.88 54.52
CA THR A 713 -23.48 -7.77 54.08
C THR A 713 -22.89 -9.12 53.67
N ARG A 714 -23.60 -10.24 53.90
CA ARG A 714 -23.15 -11.56 53.43
C ARG A 714 -24.07 -12.09 52.32
N ALA A 715 -23.47 -12.57 51.23
CA ALA A 715 -24.18 -13.18 50.11
C ALA A 715 -23.26 -14.08 49.25
N GLN A 716 -23.84 -14.84 48.33
CA GLN A 716 -23.13 -15.82 47.51
C GLN A 716 -22.38 -15.20 46.33
N ALA A 717 -21.18 -15.70 46.06
CA ALA A 717 -20.35 -15.29 44.92
C ALA A 717 -21.00 -15.60 43.55
N GLY A 718 -20.47 -14.98 42.49
CA GLY A 718 -21.28 -14.66 41.32
C GLY A 718 -22.06 -13.38 41.59
N PHE A 719 -21.35 -12.35 42.03
CA PHE A 719 -21.88 -11.00 42.21
C PHE A 719 -21.92 -10.31 40.86
N GLY A 720 -23.08 -9.78 40.44
CA GLY A 720 -23.15 -8.91 39.26
C GLY A 720 -24.47 -9.00 38.49
N THR A 721 -24.37 -9.03 37.16
CA THR A 721 -25.47 -9.10 36.20
C THR A 721 -25.17 -10.13 35.10
N ASP A 722 -26.11 -10.33 34.16
CA ASP A 722 -26.01 -11.36 33.12
C ASP A 722 -24.76 -11.18 32.24
N VAL A 723 -23.91 -12.22 32.20
CA VAL A 723 -22.68 -12.30 31.40
C VAL A 723 -22.50 -13.71 30.83
N PRO A 724 -21.80 -13.90 29.70
CA PRO A 724 -21.55 -15.23 29.14
C PRO A 724 -20.92 -16.19 30.16
N GLU A 725 -21.45 -17.42 30.27
CA GLU A 725 -20.98 -18.48 31.19
C GLU A 725 -20.93 -18.09 32.70
N GLY A 726 -21.48 -16.93 33.09
CA GLY A 726 -21.61 -16.51 34.48
C GLY A 726 -22.84 -17.12 35.15
N LYS A 727 -22.74 -17.43 36.46
CA LYS A 727 -23.89 -17.79 37.29
C LYS A 727 -24.09 -16.74 38.37
N VAL A 728 -24.88 -15.72 38.04
CA VAL A 728 -25.27 -14.68 39.01
C VAL A 728 -26.04 -15.33 40.16
N ARG A 729 -25.57 -15.14 41.40
CA ARG A 729 -26.25 -15.56 42.63
C ARG A 729 -26.62 -14.36 43.50
N THR A 730 -25.83 -13.29 43.42
CA THR A 730 -26.12 -12.01 44.08
C THR A 730 -26.11 -10.89 43.06
N ALA A 731 -27.11 -10.01 43.09
CA ALA A 731 -27.10 -8.82 42.25
C ALA A 731 -26.10 -7.79 42.82
N TRP A 732 -25.15 -7.38 42.00
CA TRP A 732 -24.28 -6.22 42.22
C TRP A 732 -24.42 -5.31 41.01
N ARG A 733 -24.57 -3.99 41.24
CA ARG A 733 -24.89 -2.99 40.19
C ARG A 733 -24.08 -1.68 40.35
N GLU A 734 -23.27 -1.61 41.40
CA GLU A 734 -22.49 -0.46 41.81
C GLU A 734 -21.13 -0.44 41.09
N LYS A 735 -20.43 0.71 41.12
CA LYS A 735 -19.16 0.87 40.36
C LYS A 735 -17.99 0.06 40.92
N GLU A 736 -18.04 -0.32 42.19
CA GLU A 736 -17.02 -1.11 42.87
C GLU A 736 -17.71 -2.06 43.87
N ILE A 737 -17.10 -3.22 44.10
CA ILE A 737 -17.43 -4.14 45.20
C ILE A 737 -16.15 -4.57 45.91
N TRP A 738 -16.15 -4.51 47.23
CA TRP A 738 -15.11 -5.08 48.08
C TRP A 738 -15.68 -6.32 48.78
N MET A 739 -14.98 -7.44 48.65
CA MET A 739 -15.39 -8.75 49.14
C MET A 739 -14.29 -9.34 50.05
N ARG A 740 -14.68 -9.95 51.17
CA ARG A 740 -13.79 -10.71 52.07
C ARG A 740 -14.37 -12.07 52.42
N ARG A 741 -13.51 -13.07 52.55
CA ARG A 741 -13.88 -14.41 53.00
C ARG A 741 -12.74 -15.08 53.77
N THR A 742 -13.07 -15.68 54.90
CA THR A 742 -12.17 -16.62 55.60
C THR A 742 -12.24 -17.99 54.93
N VAL A 743 -11.09 -18.63 54.72
CA VAL A 743 -10.96 -19.99 54.20
C VAL A 743 -9.97 -20.80 55.04
N GLU A 744 -10.26 -22.07 55.27
CA GLU A 744 -9.37 -23.02 55.93
C GLU A 744 -8.64 -23.86 54.87
N LEU A 745 -7.33 -24.06 55.01
CA LEU A 745 -6.51 -24.86 54.08
C LEU A 745 -5.68 -25.89 54.86
N THR A 746 -5.58 -27.12 54.38
CA THR A 746 -4.71 -28.12 55.03
C THR A 746 -3.26 -27.99 54.57
N ALA A 747 -2.33 -28.57 55.33
CA ALA A 747 -0.93 -28.69 54.89
C ALA A 747 -0.78 -29.49 53.57
N ALA A 748 -1.72 -30.39 53.26
CA ALA A 748 -1.75 -31.14 52.01
C ALA A 748 -2.24 -30.30 50.81
N ASP A 749 -3.08 -29.29 51.04
CA ASP A 749 -3.53 -28.36 49.99
C ASP A 749 -2.41 -27.42 49.53
N LEU A 750 -1.47 -27.11 50.43
CA LEU A 750 -0.32 -26.23 50.20
C LEU A 750 0.96 -26.98 49.77
N ALA A 751 0.90 -28.31 49.60
CA ALA A 751 2.02 -29.13 49.13
C ALA A 751 2.49 -28.79 47.69
N LYS A 752 1.69 -28.01 46.95
CA LYS A 752 2.09 -27.25 45.75
C LYS A 752 1.42 -25.86 45.80
N PRO A 753 2.05 -24.81 45.23
CA PRO A 753 1.45 -23.48 45.11
C PRO A 753 0.02 -23.54 44.54
N PRO A 754 -1.01 -23.05 45.25
CA PRO A 754 -2.36 -22.96 44.71
C PRO A 754 -2.47 -21.99 43.53
N ALA A 755 -3.48 -22.23 42.70
CA ALA A 755 -3.89 -21.33 41.62
C ALA A 755 -5.20 -20.62 41.98
N LEU A 756 -5.42 -19.46 41.36
CA LEU A 756 -6.68 -18.74 41.35
C LEU A 756 -7.53 -19.22 40.16
N VAL A 757 -8.71 -19.75 40.44
CA VAL A 757 -9.78 -19.91 39.45
C VAL A 757 -10.71 -18.72 39.60
N ILE A 758 -10.89 -17.93 38.53
CA ILE A 758 -11.64 -16.68 38.58
C ILE A 758 -12.40 -16.45 37.26
N HIS A 759 -13.63 -15.94 37.38
CA HIS A 759 -14.37 -15.32 36.29
C HIS A 759 -14.73 -13.91 36.78
N TYR A 760 -14.32 -12.90 36.01
CA TYR A 760 -14.49 -11.50 36.36
C TYR A 760 -14.75 -10.68 35.09
N ASP A 761 -15.61 -9.68 35.20
CA ASP A 761 -15.78 -8.65 34.17
C ASP A 761 -15.01 -7.39 34.60
N GLU A 762 -14.45 -6.68 33.63
CA GLU A 762 -13.52 -5.55 33.82
C GLU A 762 -12.34 -5.79 34.78
N ASP A 763 -12.08 -4.90 35.75
CA ASP A 763 -10.83 -4.83 36.52
C ASP A 763 -11.02 -5.40 37.95
N ALA A 764 -10.17 -6.34 38.35
CA ALA A 764 -10.24 -7.01 39.65
C ALA A 764 -8.85 -7.23 40.30
N THR A 765 -8.69 -6.79 41.55
CA THR A 765 -7.48 -7.00 42.35
C THR A 765 -7.78 -7.97 43.51
N VAL A 766 -6.97 -9.03 43.63
CA VAL A 766 -7.12 -10.11 44.62
C VAL A 766 -5.97 -10.06 45.62
N TYR A 767 -6.28 -10.28 46.89
CA TYR A 767 -5.36 -10.28 48.03
C TYR A 767 -5.51 -11.56 48.86
N VAL A 768 -4.42 -11.98 49.49
CA VAL A 768 -4.33 -13.14 50.39
C VAL A 768 -3.61 -12.70 51.65
N ASN A 769 -4.25 -12.80 52.83
CA ASN A 769 -3.70 -12.39 54.12
C ASN A 769 -3.11 -10.96 54.10
N GLY A 770 -3.72 -10.05 53.33
CA GLY A 770 -3.26 -8.67 53.12
C GLY A 770 -2.19 -8.47 52.03
N VAL A 771 -1.67 -9.52 51.42
CA VAL A 771 -0.66 -9.45 50.33
C VAL A 771 -1.35 -9.50 48.98
N LYS A 772 -1.03 -8.58 48.05
CA LYS A 772 -1.60 -8.58 46.69
C LYS A 772 -1.18 -9.85 45.94
N ALA A 773 -2.18 -10.59 45.47
CA ALA A 773 -2.06 -11.95 44.95
C ALA A 773 -2.34 -12.06 43.45
N ALA A 774 -3.22 -11.21 42.91
CA ALA A 774 -3.40 -10.99 41.48
C ALA A 774 -3.87 -9.54 41.26
N ASP A 775 -3.55 -8.99 40.09
CA ASP A 775 -4.00 -7.66 39.67
C ASP A 775 -4.40 -7.78 38.20
N LEU A 776 -5.70 -7.69 37.92
CA LEU A 776 -6.29 -8.14 36.67
C LEU A 776 -7.05 -6.97 36.04
N GLY A 777 -6.67 -6.59 34.82
CA GLY A 777 -7.40 -5.59 34.04
C GLY A 777 -8.15 -6.21 32.87
N GLY A 778 -9.37 -5.76 32.59
CA GLY A 778 -10.23 -6.27 31.50
C GLY A 778 -10.71 -7.72 31.69
N PHE A 779 -11.86 -8.01 31.07
CA PHE A 779 -12.74 -9.14 31.38
C PHE A 779 -12.28 -10.54 30.95
N THR A 780 -12.89 -11.56 31.56
CA THR A 780 -13.06 -12.91 31.00
C THR A 780 -14.54 -13.21 30.75
N ILE A 781 -14.83 -14.09 29.78
CA ILE A 781 -16.20 -14.51 29.38
C ILE A 781 -16.60 -15.88 29.94
N GLN A 782 -15.84 -16.36 30.92
CA GLN A 782 -15.80 -17.73 31.44
C GLN A 782 -14.75 -17.77 32.59
N TYR A 783 -14.70 -18.87 33.35
CA TYR A 783 -13.63 -19.08 34.33
C TYR A 783 -12.27 -19.34 33.66
N SER A 784 -11.22 -18.75 34.24
CA SER A 784 -9.82 -18.92 33.87
C SER A 784 -8.96 -19.30 35.08
N ILE A 785 -7.82 -19.97 34.84
CA ILE A 785 -6.91 -20.44 35.89
C ILE A 785 -5.55 -19.73 35.83
N LEU A 786 -5.22 -19.02 36.91
CA LEU A 786 -4.08 -18.10 37.04
C LEU A 786 -3.17 -18.51 38.20
N ARG A 787 -1.86 -18.30 38.07
CA ARG A 787 -0.88 -18.41 39.17
C ARG A 787 -0.98 -17.15 40.06
N LEU A 788 -1.00 -17.34 41.37
CA LEU A 788 -0.86 -16.26 42.35
C LEU A 788 0.55 -15.64 42.30
N ALA A 789 0.69 -14.39 42.76
CA ALA A 789 2.00 -13.81 43.06
C ALA A 789 2.78 -14.68 44.06
N ASP A 790 4.10 -14.72 43.94
CA ASP A 790 4.93 -15.61 44.76
C ASP A 790 4.95 -15.16 46.24
N GLU A 791 4.74 -13.88 46.50
CA GLU A 791 4.63 -13.27 47.83
C GLU A 791 3.33 -13.66 48.50
N ALA A 792 2.21 -13.60 47.77
CA ALA A 792 0.91 -14.08 48.26
C ALA A 792 0.88 -15.61 48.40
N THR A 793 1.64 -16.33 47.57
CA THR A 793 1.83 -17.78 47.71
C THR A 793 2.55 -18.11 49.02
N LYS A 794 3.59 -17.35 49.39
CA LYS A 794 4.30 -17.47 50.69
C LYS A 794 3.43 -17.04 51.88
N ALA A 795 2.43 -16.18 51.66
CA ALA A 795 1.51 -15.73 52.70
C ALA A 795 0.44 -16.78 53.06
N LEU A 796 0.18 -17.78 52.21
CA LEU A 796 -0.70 -18.91 52.51
C LEU A 796 -0.07 -19.86 53.53
N ARG A 797 -0.86 -20.32 54.49
CA ARG A 797 -0.43 -21.23 55.57
C ARG A 797 -1.53 -22.22 55.94
N PRO A 798 -1.20 -23.36 56.61
CA PRO A 798 -2.23 -24.27 57.11
C PRO A 798 -3.16 -23.59 58.12
N GLY A 799 -4.43 -24.00 58.12
CA GLY A 799 -5.51 -23.39 58.90
C GLY A 799 -6.08 -22.12 58.25
N LYS A 800 -6.44 -21.16 59.09
CA LYS A 800 -7.18 -19.94 58.72
C LYS A 800 -6.37 -19.01 57.82
N ASN A 801 -6.95 -18.64 56.68
CA ASN A 801 -6.49 -17.60 55.77
C ASN A 801 -7.67 -16.66 55.41
N VAL A 802 -7.37 -15.42 55.00
CA VAL A 802 -8.36 -14.46 54.47
C VAL A 802 -8.06 -14.17 53.00
N ILE A 803 -9.07 -14.32 52.15
CA ILE A 803 -9.05 -13.85 50.77
C ILE A 803 -9.87 -12.56 50.72
N ALA A 804 -9.32 -11.53 50.08
CA ALA A 804 -9.95 -10.23 49.93
C ALA A 804 -9.87 -9.78 48.45
N VAL A 805 -10.94 -9.22 47.91
CA VAL A 805 -11.06 -8.90 46.47
C VAL A 805 -11.75 -7.56 46.30
N THR A 806 -11.24 -6.73 45.40
CA THR A 806 -11.96 -5.57 44.86
C THR A 806 -12.20 -5.80 43.38
N ALA A 807 -13.42 -5.55 42.90
CA ALA A 807 -13.76 -5.59 41.48
C ALA A 807 -14.50 -4.30 41.10
N GLY A 808 -14.16 -3.74 39.93
CA GLY A 808 -14.77 -2.55 39.37
C GLY A 808 -15.76 -2.87 38.25
N ASN A 809 -16.74 -2.00 38.06
CA ASN A 809 -17.56 -1.93 36.85
C ASN A 809 -17.61 -0.49 36.36
N THR A 810 -17.27 -0.30 35.09
CA THR A 810 -17.12 1.01 34.47
C THR A 810 -17.95 1.15 33.19
N ALA A 811 -18.15 0.12 32.35
CA ALA A 811 -19.23 0.04 31.34
C ALA A 811 -19.31 -1.34 30.63
N GLY A 812 -20.24 -2.22 31.05
CA GLY A 812 -20.55 -3.43 30.27
C GLY A 812 -21.52 -4.38 30.96
N GLY A 813 -21.15 -5.66 30.98
CA GLY A 813 -21.61 -6.56 32.03
C GLY A 813 -20.97 -6.19 33.36
N GLN A 814 -21.21 -7.01 34.38
CA GLN A 814 -20.41 -7.03 35.60
C GLN A 814 -20.51 -8.40 36.22
N TYR A 815 -19.39 -8.97 36.67
CA TYR A 815 -19.37 -10.29 37.30
C TYR A 815 -18.12 -10.46 38.15
N ILE A 816 -18.25 -11.15 39.28
CA ILE A 816 -17.10 -11.68 40.04
C ILE A 816 -17.49 -12.97 40.81
N ASP A 817 -16.77 -14.06 40.52
CA ASP A 817 -16.78 -15.32 41.29
C ASP A 817 -15.38 -15.95 41.20
N LEU A 818 -14.86 -16.45 42.32
CA LEU A 818 -13.49 -16.98 42.41
C LEU A 818 -13.28 -18.02 43.52
N ALA A 819 -12.26 -18.84 43.31
CA ALA A 819 -11.85 -19.91 44.19
C ALA A 819 -10.32 -20.13 44.12
N LEU A 820 -9.74 -20.62 45.22
CA LEU A 820 -8.43 -21.28 45.17
C LEU A 820 -8.57 -22.71 44.63
N ALA A 821 -7.56 -23.17 43.90
CA ALA A 821 -7.49 -24.48 43.27
C ALA A 821 -6.13 -25.15 43.48
N SER A 822 -6.12 -26.47 43.59
CA SER A 822 -4.90 -27.25 43.68
C SER A 822 -4.26 -27.39 42.31
N THR A 823 -2.95 -27.14 42.25
CA THR A 823 -2.14 -27.39 41.03
C THR A 823 -1.60 -28.81 40.97
N ALA A 824 -1.78 -29.61 42.03
CA ALA A 824 -1.31 -31.00 42.08
C ALA A 824 -2.07 -31.88 41.07
N GLY A 825 -1.35 -32.40 40.07
CA GLY A 825 -1.90 -33.28 39.04
C GLY A 825 -2.60 -32.57 37.86
N TYR A 826 -2.77 -31.25 37.91
CA TYR A 826 -3.38 -30.49 36.81
C TYR A 826 -2.42 -30.39 35.61
N LYS A 827 -2.88 -30.81 34.43
CA LYS A 827 -2.08 -30.85 33.19
C LYS A 827 -2.37 -29.72 32.19
N GLY A 828 -3.26 -28.78 32.54
CA GLY A 828 -3.61 -27.64 31.68
C GLY A 828 -2.65 -26.45 31.82
N LYS A 829 -2.73 -25.50 30.88
CA LYS A 829 -1.92 -24.26 30.92
C LYS A 829 -2.48 -23.30 31.97
N ILE A 830 -1.78 -23.17 33.10
CA ILE A 830 -2.00 -22.09 34.07
C ILE A 830 -1.31 -20.83 33.54
N ALA A 831 -2.02 -19.71 33.41
CA ALA A 831 -1.41 -18.44 33.02
C ALA A 831 -0.82 -17.70 34.23
N ARG A 832 0.08 -16.75 33.99
CA ARG A 832 0.39 -15.71 34.98
C ARG A 832 -0.57 -14.55 34.77
N ALA A 833 -0.96 -13.87 35.84
CA ALA A 833 -1.44 -12.50 35.71
C ALA A 833 -0.26 -11.61 35.29
N GLU A 834 -0.40 -10.93 34.16
CA GLU A 834 0.50 -9.84 33.78
C GLU A 834 0.05 -8.59 34.54
N PRO A 835 0.94 -7.87 35.25
CA PRO A 835 0.56 -6.64 35.93
C PRO A 835 0.00 -5.62 34.94
N GLY A 836 -1.17 -5.05 35.23
CA GLY A 836 -1.61 -3.82 34.59
C GLY A 836 -0.56 -2.72 34.82
N GLN A 837 -0.32 -1.87 33.81
CA GLN A 837 0.79 -0.89 33.81
C GLN A 837 0.80 -0.05 35.11
N PRO A 838 1.83 -0.21 35.96
CA PRO A 838 1.96 0.58 37.17
C PRO A 838 2.65 1.91 36.84
N ASP A 839 1.94 2.82 36.19
CA ASP A 839 2.25 4.25 36.25
C ASP A 839 1.04 5.11 35.83
N ARG A 840 0.39 5.70 36.83
CA ARG A 840 -0.31 6.98 36.71
C ARG A 840 0.21 7.85 37.84
N PRO A 841 0.77 9.05 37.57
CA PRO A 841 1.02 10.01 38.64
C PRO A 841 -0.32 10.37 39.31
N GLU A 842 -0.28 10.68 40.60
CA GLU A 842 -1.47 11.22 41.27
C GLU A 842 -1.92 12.51 40.56
N PRO A 843 -3.24 12.71 40.37
CA PRO A 843 -3.72 13.94 39.77
C PRO A 843 -3.37 15.12 40.69
N ALA A 844 -2.69 16.12 40.13
CA ALA A 844 -2.52 17.42 40.78
C ALA A 844 -3.89 17.94 41.26
N PRO A 845 -3.96 18.63 42.42
CA PRO A 845 -5.22 18.96 43.07
C PRO A 845 -6.16 19.69 42.12
N ALA A 846 -7.29 19.06 41.82
CA ALA A 846 -8.22 19.57 40.83
C ALA A 846 -8.77 20.94 41.27
N VAL A 847 -8.55 21.97 40.45
CA VAL A 847 -9.31 23.22 40.56
C VAL A 847 -10.78 22.85 40.41
N ALA A 848 -11.55 23.05 41.47
CA ALA A 848 -12.93 22.61 41.54
C ALA A 848 -13.79 23.40 40.54
N ALA A 849 -14.03 22.82 39.37
CA ALA A 849 -14.99 23.34 38.41
C ALA A 849 -16.38 23.40 39.07
N ALA A 850 -17.06 24.54 38.92
CA ALA A 850 -18.41 24.70 39.44
C ALA A 850 -19.36 23.63 38.87
N PRO A 851 -20.36 23.16 39.64
CA PRO A 851 -21.35 22.22 39.14
C PRO A 851 -22.12 22.80 37.93
N PRO A 852 -22.67 21.93 37.05
CA PRO A 852 -23.45 22.38 35.91
C PRO A 852 -24.68 23.19 36.36
N PRO A 853 -25.16 24.14 35.54
CA PRO A 853 -26.35 24.93 35.86
C PRO A 853 -27.57 24.06 36.14
N GLU A 854 -28.45 24.53 37.04
CA GLU A 854 -29.63 23.77 37.46
C GLU A 854 -30.52 23.39 36.26
N GLY A 855 -30.90 22.11 36.20
CA GLY A 855 -31.64 21.52 35.06
C GLY A 855 -30.76 20.98 33.92
N VAL A 856 -29.48 21.35 33.80
CA VAL A 856 -28.61 20.86 32.72
C VAL A 856 -28.10 19.45 32.99
N LYS A 857 -28.48 18.49 32.13
CA LYS A 857 -27.99 17.10 32.16
C LYS A 857 -27.10 16.80 30.95
N PRO A 858 -25.77 16.82 31.06
CA PRO A 858 -24.87 16.52 29.94
C PRO A 858 -24.98 15.08 29.46
N ALA A 859 -25.11 14.90 28.14
CA ALA A 859 -25.18 13.59 27.50
C ALA A 859 -23.83 12.84 27.44
N PHE A 860 -22.71 13.57 27.57
CA PHE A 860 -21.34 13.06 27.51
C PHE A 860 -20.38 14.03 28.22
N SER A 861 -19.20 13.53 28.58
CA SER A 861 -18.11 14.34 29.16
C SER A 861 -17.27 15.00 28.07
N LEU A 862 -16.88 16.26 28.28
CA LEU A 862 -15.92 16.99 27.43
C LEU A 862 -14.55 17.19 28.10
N LYS A 863 -14.24 16.36 29.11
CA LYS A 863 -12.95 16.36 29.79
C LYS A 863 -11.85 15.70 28.94
N GLY A 864 -10.70 16.38 28.82
CA GLY A 864 -9.48 15.86 28.20
C GLY A 864 -8.75 14.84 29.08
N GLU A 865 -9.33 13.65 29.26
CA GLU A 865 -8.72 12.58 30.08
C GLU A 865 -7.59 11.82 29.34
N PRO A 866 -6.54 11.36 30.04
CA PRO A 866 -5.42 10.63 29.43
C PRO A 866 -5.81 9.30 28.79
N GLY A 867 -5.23 9.01 27.63
CA GLY A 867 -5.38 7.76 26.88
C GLY A 867 -5.28 8.01 25.36
N THR A 868 -5.29 6.94 24.57
CA THR A 868 -5.15 7.00 23.08
C THR A 868 -6.24 7.84 22.40
N TRP A 869 -7.37 8.06 23.05
CA TRP A 869 -8.45 8.93 22.57
C TRP A 869 -9.21 9.46 23.80
N SER A 870 -9.24 10.78 24.01
CA SER A 870 -9.92 11.37 25.19
C SER A 870 -11.45 11.23 25.11
N ALA A 871 -12.13 11.41 26.25
CA ALA A 871 -13.60 11.40 26.31
C ALA A 871 -14.20 12.52 25.44
N SER A 872 -13.61 13.72 25.49
CA SER A 872 -13.94 14.86 24.64
C SER A 872 -13.80 14.59 23.14
N TYR A 873 -12.68 13.98 22.72
CA TYR A 873 -12.48 13.63 21.31
C TYR A 873 -13.52 12.63 20.83
N LYS A 874 -13.74 11.53 21.57
CA LYS A 874 -14.78 10.53 21.24
C LYS A 874 -16.20 11.11 21.20
N ALA A 875 -16.48 12.14 22.01
CA ALA A 875 -17.77 12.81 22.01
C ALA A 875 -17.96 13.66 20.74
N LEU A 876 -16.98 14.48 20.36
CA LEU A 876 -17.12 15.43 19.26
C LEU A 876 -16.76 14.85 17.88
N ALA A 877 -15.83 13.90 17.80
CA ALA A 877 -15.52 13.12 16.59
C ALA A 877 -16.61 12.04 16.37
N ASN A 878 -17.86 12.50 16.26
CA ASN A 878 -19.05 11.68 16.15
C ASN A 878 -19.93 12.21 15.01
N PRO A 879 -20.28 11.40 13.99
CA PRO A 879 -21.08 11.85 12.84
C PRO A 879 -22.48 12.38 13.16
N ARG A 880 -22.95 12.25 14.40
CA ARG A 880 -24.22 12.83 14.88
C ARG A 880 -24.09 14.30 15.31
N ILE A 881 -22.86 14.78 15.54
CA ILE A 881 -22.52 16.10 16.11
C ILE A 881 -21.71 16.93 15.10
N CYS A 882 -20.63 16.36 14.58
CA CYS A 882 -19.82 16.94 13.51
C CYS A 882 -20.08 16.19 12.20
N SER A 883 -19.99 16.89 11.08
CA SER A 883 -20.05 16.33 9.73
C SER A 883 -18.70 16.59 9.06
N TRP A 884 -17.97 15.53 8.73
CA TRP A 884 -16.72 15.60 7.97
C TRP A 884 -16.75 14.56 6.84
N ILE A 885 -15.88 14.72 5.85
CA ILE A 885 -15.75 13.76 4.75
C ILE A 885 -15.21 12.45 5.35
N SER A 886 -15.86 11.30 5.11
CA SER A 886 -15.30 10.02 5.55
C SER A 886 -14.02 9.73 4.77
N VAL A 887 -12.92 9.33 5.42
CA VAL A 887 -11.73 8.84 4.70
C VAL A 887 -11.92 7.49 4.02
N GLN A 888 -13.12 6.90 4.07
CA GLN A 888 -13.54 5.78 3.23
C GLN A 888 -14.71 6.17 2.32
N SER A 889 -14.84 7.47 2.00
CA SER A 889 -15.74 7.98 0.96
C SER A 889 -15.23 7.68 -0.44
N GLU A 890 -16.12 7.85 -1.42
CA GLU A 890 -15.90 7.50 -2.82
C GLU A 890 -14.75 8.29 -3.49
N PRO A 891 -13.98 7.68 -4.42
CA PRO A 891 -12.88 8.35 -5.11
C PRO A 891 -13.36 9.47 -6.05
N THR A 892 -14.62 9.40 -6.47
CA THR A 892 -15.35 10.39 -7.27
C THR A 892 -15.45 11.75 -6.56
N MET A 893 -15.53 12.83 -7.35
CA MET A 893 -15.61 14.21 -6.86
C MET A 893 -16.90 14.44 -6.06
N LEU A 894 -16.77 15.12 -4.91
CA LEU A 894 -17.91 15.46 -4.05
C LEU A 894 -18.44 16.85 -4.38
N ALA A 895 -19.76 17.04 -4.24
CA ALA A 895 -20.39 18.34 -4.43
C ALA A 895 -19.87 19.40 -3.42
N PRO A 896 -19.84 20.69 -3.78
CA PRO A 896 -19.55 21.77 -2.85
C PRO A 896 -20.42 21.69 -1.58
N TYR A 897 -19.80 21.97 -0.43
CA TYR A 897 -20.37 21.81 0.91
C TYR A 897 -20.95 20.41 1.20
N HIS A 898 -20.42 19.32 0.64
CA HIS A 898 -20.87 17.94 0.94
C HIS A 898 -20.85 17.62 2.45
N ALA A 899 -19.80 18.05 3.15
CA ALA A 899 -19.62 17.93 4.60
C ALA A 899 -18.77 19.11 5.10
N GLY A 900 -18.29 19.07 6.34
CA GLY A 900 -17.42 20.09 6.95
C GLY A 900 -18.13 20.94 8.01
N ALA A 901 -17.46 22.02 8.42
CA ALA A 901 -17.98 22.99 9.39
C ALA A 901 -19.36 23.54 8.98
N ALA A 902 -19.54 23.83 7.69
CA ALA A 902 -20.79 24.32 7.11
C ALA A 902 -21.99 23.35 7.20
N LYS A 903 -21.77 22.06 7.46
CA LYS A 903 -22.81 21.03 7.66
C LYS A 903 -22.85 20.47 9.08
N SER A 904 -22.04 21.00 9.99
CA SER A 904 -21.86 20.46 11.34
C SER A 904 -22.82 21.07 12.36
N LYS A 905 -23.61 20.22 13.02
CA LYS A 905 -24.57 20.65 14.06
C LYS A 905 -23.87 21.34 15.24
N LEU A 906 -22.64 20.93 15.57
CA LEU A 906 -21.82 21.62 16.56
C LEU A 906 -21.61 23.10 16.22
N ILE A 907 -21.27 23.42 14.97
CA ILE A 907 -21.05 24.79 14.52
C ILE A 907 -22.35 25.61 14.54
N GLN A 908 -23.47 25.00 14.13
CA GLN A 908 -24.79 25.62 14.25
C GLN A 908 -25.12 25.95 15.72
N GLN A 909 -25.02 24.98 16.62
CA GLN A 909 -25.33 25.15 18.05
C GLN A 909 -24.45 26.20 18.74
N LEU A 910 -23.16 26.26 18.38
CA LEU A 910 -22.24 27.27 18.92
C LEU A 910 -22.56 28.69 18.40
N ARG A 911 -22.99 28.84 17.13
CA ARG A 911 -23.46 30.11 16.58
C ARG A 911 -24.79 30.57 17.18
N GLU A 912 -25.70 29.63 17.44
CA GLU A 912 -27.00 29.88 18.08
C GLU A 912 -26.90 30.20 19.58
N GLY A 913 -25.71 30.03 20.20
CA GLY A 913 -25.46 30.39 21.60
C GLY A 913 -25.82 29.29 22.59
N HIS A 914 -25.39 28.04 22.32
CA HIS A 914 -25.63 26.86 23.16
C HIS A 914 -25.50 27.13 24.67
N ASN A 915 -26.61 27.09 25.41
CA ASN A 915 -26.66 27.34 26.85
C ASN A 915 -25.97 28.65 27.30
N GLY A 916 -26.03 29.71 26.47
CA GLY A 916 -25.42 31.01 26.75
C GLY A 916 -23.89 31.06 26.59
N VAL A 917 -23.27 29.98 26.11
CA VAL A 917 -21.86 30.02 25.68
C VAL A 917 -21.73 30.92 24.45
N LYS A 918 -20.72 31.79 24.45
CA LYS A 918 -20.29 32.56 23.27
C LYS A 918 -18.80 32.38 23.10
N LEU A 919 -18.40 31.90 21.92
CA LEU A 919 -17.00 31.79 21.52
C LEU A 919 -16.60 33.05 20.74
N SER A 920 -15.31 33.41 20.78
CA SER A 920 -14.73 34.38 19.86
C SER A 920 -14.62 33.80 18.44
N GLN A 921 -14.43 34.65 17.43
CA GLN A 921 -14.29 34.19 16.05
C GLN A 921 -13.09 33.24 15.88
N ALA A 922 -11.95 33.53 16.52
CA ALA A 922 -10.77 32.64 16.46
C ALA A 922 -11.03 31.25 17.11
N GLU A 923 -11.85 31.19 18.17
CA GLU A 923 -12.26 29.92 18.78
C GLU A 923 -13.26 29.15 17.89
N MET A 924 -14.18 29.84 17.21
CA MET A 924 -15.07 29.26 16.21
C MET A 924 -14.29 28.72 15.00
N ASP A 925 -13.35 29.51 14.47
CA ASP A 925 -12.54 29.17 13.30
C ASP A 925 -11.63 27.96 13.58
N ARG A 926 -11.07 27.83 14.78
CA ARG A 926 -10.33 26.62 15.19
C ARG A 926 -11.21 25.38 15.20
N ILE A 927 -12.43 25.45 15.74
CA ILE A 927 -13.37 24.31 15.71
C ILE A 927 -13.82 23.99 14.28
N ALA A 928 -14.08 25.00 13.44
CA ALA A 928 -14.42 24.82 12.04
C ALA A 928 -13.27 24.14 11.26
N CYS A 929 -12.04 24.66 11.40
CA CYS A 929 -10.84 24.11 10.80
C CYS A 929 -10.60 22.65 11.23
N TRP A 930 -10.74 22.32 12.52
CA TRP A 930 -10.62 20.94 13.00
C TRP A 930 -11.59 19.97 12.31
N ILE A 931 -12.85 20.39 12.09
CA ILE A 931 -13.85 19.58 11.38
C ILE A 931 -13.48 19.46 9.89
N ASP A 932 -13.11 20.58 9.25
CA ASP A 932 -12.74 20.65 7.83
C ASP A 932 -11.45 19.85 7.53
N LEU A 933 -10.54 19.69 8.49
CA LEU A 933 -9.35 18.84 8.40
C LEU A 933 -9.65 17.34 8.60
N LEU A 934 -10.93 16.96 8.74
CA LEU A 934 -11.41 15.62 9.08
C LEU A 934 -10.97 15.16 10.49
N VAL A 935 -11.22 16.01 11.49
CA VAL A 935 -11.15 15.70 12.92
C VAL A 935 -9.85 15.00 13.40
N PRO A 936 -8.64 15.50 13.09
CA PRO A 936 -7.40 14.97 13.66
C PRO A 936 -7.44 15.02 15.20
N CYS A 937 -7.02 13.95 15.87
CA CYS A 937 -6.75 13.97 17.30
C CYS A 937 -5.32 14.46 17.56
N TYR A 938 -4.39 13.98 16.74
CA TYR A 938 -2.95 14.11 16.90
C TYR A 938 -2.32 14.88 15.74
N GLY A 939 -1.41 15.80 16.08
CA GLY A 939 -0.70 16.64 15.12
C GLY A 939 0.78 16.26 14.94
N ASP A 940 1.16 15.06 15.38
CA ASP A 940 2.47 14.43 15.18
C ASP A 940 2.28 12.92 15.40
N TYR A 941 2.92 12.05 14.63
CA TYR A 941 2.77 10.60 14.77
C TYR A 941 3.33 10.02 16.09
N ARG A 942 4.14 10.77 16.84
CA ARG A 942 4.61 10.42 18.19
C ARG A 942 3.57 10.78 19.26
N GLU A 943 2.65 11.70 18.97
CA GLU A 943 1.60 12.12 19.90
C GLU A 943 0.65 10.93 20.13
N GLY A 944 0.58 10.44 21.38
CA GLY A 944 -0.18 9.24 21.73
C GLY A 944 0.60 7.91 21.67
N LEU A 945 1.84 7.89 21.18
CA LEU A 945 2.72 6.71 21.25
C LEU A 945 3.48 6.63 22.58
N SER A 946 3.82 5.42 23.00
CA SER A 946 4.69 5.15 24.15
C SER A 946 5.38 3.79 24.04
N GLY A 947 6.32 3.50 24.94
CA GLY A 947 6.99 2.20 25.04
C GLY A 947 7.68 1.78 23.75
N ASP A 948 7.61 0.49 23.43
CA ASP A 948 8.27 -0.08 22.23
C ASP A 948 7.64 0.41 20.91
N GLY A 949 6.39 0.88 20.94
CA GLY A 949 5.76 1.52 19.78
C GLY A 949 6.43 2.84 19.41
N LEU A 950 6.73 3.68 20.40
CA LEU A 950 7.49 4.91 20.19
C LEU A 950 8.91 4.60 19.69
N LYS A 951 9.62 3.65 20.34
CA LYS A 951 10.97 3.22 19.90
C LYS A 951 11.00 2.74 18.45
N LYS A 952 10.01 1.95 18.00
CA LYS A 952 9.91 1.52 16.59
C LYS A 952 9.74 2.74 15.68
N TYR A 953 8.86 3.68 16.04
CA TYR A 953 8.63 4.87 15.22
C TYR A 953 9.89 5.75 15.11
N GLU A 954 10.58 5.99 16.23
CA GLU A 954 11.81 6.77 16.28
C GLU A 954 12.93 6.15 15.45
N HIS A 955 13.12 4.83 15.51
CA HIS A 955 14.11 4.12 14.69
C HIS A 955 13.95 4.35 13.18
N PHE A 956 12.72 4.24 12.66
CA PHE A 956 12.44 4.49 11.24
C PHE A 956 12.45 6.01 10.91
N LEU A 957 12.05 6.88 11.84
CA LEU A 957 12.15 8.33 11.66
C LEU A 957 13.62 8.79 11.58
N GLU A 958 14.54 8.15 12.32
CA GLU A 958 15.97 8.37 12.18
C GLU A 958 16.53 7.80 10.86
N LYS A 959 16.05 6.62 10.42
CA LYS A 959 16.38 6.07 9.10
C LYS A 959 15.97 7.03 7.97
N ARG A 960 14.81 7.68 8.10
CA ARG A 960 14.36 8.77 7.18
C ARG A 960 15.35 9.93 7.16
N LYS A 961 15.63 10.52 8.33
CA LYS A 961 16.52 11.70 8.47
C LYS A 961 17.90 11.47 7.85
N ARG A 962 18.52 10.31 8.08
CA ARG A 962 19.82 9.95 7.47
C ARG A 962 19.76 9.93 5.94
N SER A 963 18.63 9.48 5.36
CA SER A 963 18.43 9.50 3.91
C SER A 963 18.24 10.94 3.38
N GLU A 964 17.45 11.76 4.09
CA GLU A 964 17.24 13.18 3.79
C GLU A 964 18.53 14.02 3.92
N GLU A 965 19.44 13.63 4.81
CA GLU A 965 20.79 14.20 4.93
C GLU A 965 21.66 13.85 3.72
N GLN A 966 21.69 12.57 3.32
CA GLN A 966 22.42 12.13 2.12
C GLN A 966 21.89 12.80 0.84
N ILE A 967 20.57 12.93 0.69
CA ILE A 967 19.93 13.61 -0.45
C ILE A 967 20.34 15.08 -0.51
N ARG A 968 20.35 15.79 0.62
CA ARG A 968 20.79 17.20 0.69
C ARG A 968 22.28 17.36 0.34
N GLU A 969 23.13 16.43 0.77
CA GLU A 969 24.54 16.41 0.37
C GLU A 969 24.72 16.11 -1.13
N ASN A 970 23.97 15.15 -1.69
CA ASN A 970 24.00 14.84 -3.12
C ASN A 970 23.61 16.03 -4.01
N ILE A 971 22.61 16.81 -3.58
CA ILE A 971 22.18 18.05 -4.24
C ILE A 971 23.24 19.15 -4.09
N ARG A 972 23.86 19.30 -2.90
CA ARG A 972 24.98 20.23 -2.68
C ARG A 972 26.15 19.93 -3.63
N GLN A 973 26.55 18.67 -3.76
CA GLN A 973 27.59 18.24 -4.69
C GLN A 973 27.19 18.47 -6.16
N MET A 974 25.92 18.26 -6.51
CA MET A 974 25.41 18.53 -7.86
C MET A 974 25.47 20.02 -8.22
N LEU A 975 25.20 20.92 -7.26
CA LEU A 975 25.32 22.36 -7.45
C LEU A 975 26.79 22.79 -7.52
N GLN A 976 27.67 22.22 -6.70
CA GLN A 976 29.11 22.48 -6.75
C GLN A 976 29.73 22.04 -8.09
N ALA A 977 29.29 20.92 -8.67
CA ALA A 977 29.78 20.42 -9.96
C ALA A 977 29.27 21.19 -11.20
N ARG A 978 28.44 22.23 -11.01
CA ARG A 978 27.94 23.12 -12.08
C ARG A 978 28.62 24.50 -12.10
N ASN A 979 29.48 24.80 -11.12
CA ASN A 979 30.21 26.07 -10.95
C ASN A 979 31.70 25.89 -11.27
#